data_AF-A0A1Q3ENB8-F1
#
_entry.id   AF-A0A1Q3ENB8-F1
#
_cell.length_a   1.000
_cell.length_b   1.000
_cell.length_c   1.000
_cell.angle_alpha   90.00
_cell.angle_beta   90.00
_cell.angle_gamma   90.00
#
_symmetry.space_group_name_H-M   'P 1'
#
loop_
_entity.id
_entity.type
_entity.pdbx_description
1 polymer ?
#
loop_
_entity_poly.entity_id
_entity_poly.type
_entity_poly.pdbx_seq_one_letter_code
_entity_poly.pdbx_strand_id
1 'polypeptide(L)'
;MKFAKYLQQTQLSRTMSGTKKPKSQKSKGLLARANTTLRSPPHPFSGSIPLHDLLPLLSPQETSFIDALDKELEKIEDFYDARKKEMETRSKLLEAQLIELNVHQQRFNEAQAGSSRWNIMLHSKKTHEIEGNLPNIDSGHLPSSKRNSLHHHLDPEEYQTAKKKLNKAVFEHYRGLEMLQNYRILNITGFRKALKKFEKVTRIPVQHAYMAERVETSAFASDKTLRGMMDEMEALYASHFAHGDQKRAKTRLRAGGVNKTHHYSTFRSGMLLGVGVPALVSGIVSSFQTETRDSIPGWDGLLFVYGILSIPVVFSLLVGINLLVWSHSRINYIFIFELDPRTRLDHREYFELPSLMFATLCYAFWLSFTRVGSPSISPDIWPLVWLGFTAAVMFDPFNIFFKGSRYWLIKSIVKLLTSGTRRVEFADFWMGDQFCSLVVTLSDLYLFACAYAVGFEKWRKCGSTAKTWPAVFILAMLPFLIRVVQSIKRYVDSRLNTHLINGGKYLCGIIYYLSYYIWRHQGSLRNTSFAFWCLFGTLYSVYASAWDFWMDWSLFQPHVKYPFLRAELLYTDHIPLYYFAIISNILIRFIWVIYIPSSSASNMYLRFFIAGFLEMLRRWQWNFIRLENEHLGNMDQYRVTREVPLPYSFDDNHHHIGDSDDD
;
A
#
# COMPACT_ATOMS: atom_id res chain seq x y z
N MET A 1 -17.61 21.88 2.09
CA MET A 1 -17.47 20.78 1.08
C MET A 1 -17.77 21.17 -0.39
N LYS A 2 -18.87 21.90 -0.73
CA LYS A 2 -19.14 22.35 -2.12
C LYS A 2 -18.17 23.43 -2.64
N PHE A 3 -17.62 24.28 -1.76
CA PHE A 3 -16.68 25.34 -2.13
C PHE A 3 -15.28 24.83 -2.51
N ALA A 4 -14.84 23.72 -1.89
CA ALA A 4 -13.59 23.03 -2.23
C ALA A 4 -13.62 22.41 -3.64
N LYS A 5 -14.77 21.83 -4.05
CA LYS A 5 -14.96 21.32 -5.43
C LYS A 5 -14.89 22.44 -6.48
N TYR A 6 -15.38 23.65 -6.16
CA TYR A 6 -15.35 24.78 -7.10
C TYR A 6 -13.94 25.38 -7.31
N LEU A 7 -13.09 25.38 -6.28
CA LEU A 7 -11.69 25.81 -6.39
C LEU A 7 -10.83 24.79 -7.16
N GLN A 8 -11.19 23.51 -7.08
CA GLN A 8 -10.51 22.43 -7.80
C GLN A 8 -10.79 22.49 -9.31
N GLN A 9 -12.00 22.87 -9.71
CA GLN A 9 -12.40 22.99 -11.11
C GLN A 9 -11.77 24.21 -11.82
N THR A 10 -11.43 25.27 -11.07
CA THR A 10 -10.77 26.48 -11.64
C THR A 10 -9.25 26.30 -11.88
N GLN A 11 -8.62 25.28 -11.28
CA GLN A 11 -7.22 24.91 -11.58
C GLN A 11 -7.11 24.09 -12.87
N LEU A 12 -8.13 23.28 -13.19
CA LEU A 12 -8.20 22.46 -14.41
C LEU A 12 -8.29 23.29 -15.71
N SER A 13 -8.84 24.51 -15.66
CA SER A 13 -9.01 25.36 -16.84
C SER A 13 -7.71 26.05 -17.30
N ARG A 14 -6.67 26.13 -16.45
CA ARG A 14 -5.39 26.78 -16.80
C ARG A 14 -4.33 25.85 -17.38
N THR A 15 -4.54 24.54 -17.30
CA THR A 15 -3.63 23.52 -17.87
C THR A 15 -3.97 23.13 -19.32
N MET A 16 -5.07 23.64 -19.90
CA MET A 16 -5.50 23.30 -21.27
C MET A 16 -5.36 24.43 -22.31
N SER A 17 -4.79 25.59 -21.96
CA SER A 17 -4.49 26.65 -22.95
C SER A 17 -2.99 26.90 -23.03
N GLY A 18 -2.33 26.01 -23.80
CA GLY A 18 -0.91 26.08 -24.12
C GLY A 18 -0.69 26.10 -25.63
N THR A 19 -1.33 27.03 -26.35
CA THR A 19 -0.97 27.31 -27.75
C THR A 19 0.10 28.39 -27.80
N LYS A 20 1.29 27.97 -28.25
CA LYS A 20 2.49 28.79 -28.46
C LYS A 20 2.20 29.95 -29.43
N LYS A 21 2.64 31.17 -29.09
CA LYS A 21 2.94 32.23 -30.07
C LYS A 21 4.43 32.60 -30.00
N PRO A 22 5.07 32.92 -31.13
CA PRO A 22 6.53 32.98 -31.24
C PRO A 22 7.10 34.30 -30.72
N LYS A 23 8.35 34.23 -30.23
CA LYS A 23 9.16 35.35 -29.77
C LYS A 23 9.61 36.21 -30.96
N SER A 24 9.44 37.52 -30.83
CA SER A 24 10.07 38.53 -31.69
C SER A 24 11.14 39.28 -30.89
N GLN A 25 12.29 39.44 -31.53
CA GLN A 25 13.55 40.01 -31.07
C GLN A 25 13.60 41.51 -31.42
N LYS A 26 14.14 42.35 -30.53
CA LYS A 26 14.81 43.67 -30.74
C LYS A 26 14.78 44.42 -29.40
N SER A 27 15.72 45.27 -29.01
CA SER A 27 17.14 45.52 -29.26
C SER A 27 17.55 46.53 -28.16
N LYS A 28 18.78 46.47 -27.68
CA LYS A 28 19.31 47.37 -26.63
C LYS A 28 19.29 48.84 -27.11
N GLY A 29 18.92 49.74 -26.22
CA GLY A 29 19.16 51.18 -26.31
C GLY A 29 19.49 51.73 -24.93
N LEU A 30 20.77 52.04 -24.70
CA LEU A 30 21.26 52.80 -23.55
C LEU A 30 20.87 54.27 -23.72
N LEU A 31 20.16 54.85 -22.75
CA LEU A 31 20.23 56.28 -22.44
C LEU A 31 20.06 56.44 -20.93
N ALA A 32 21.15 56.87 -20.29
CA ALA A 32 21.18 57.29 -18.90
C ALA A 32 20.50 58.66 -18.77
N ARG A 33 19.57 58.83 -17.82
CA ARG A 33 19.28 60.17 -17.28
C ARG A 33 18.63 60.11 -15.88
N ALA A 34 19.36 60.72 -14.95
CA ALA A 34 18.94 61.46 -13.77
C ALA A 34 17.95 60.82 -12.78
N ASN A 35 18.48 60.54 -11.58
CA ASN A 35 17.73 60.51 -10.34
C ASN A 35 17.04 61.87 -10.11
N THR A 36 15.72 61.88 -10.26
CA THR A 36 14.85 62.85 -9.59
C THR A 36 13.78 62.06 -8.86
N THR A 37 13.97 61.93 -7.55
CA THR A 37 12.96 61.47 -6.60
C THR A 37 11.79 62.45 -6.59
N LEU A 38 10.85 62.27 -7.52
CA LEU A 38 9.49 62.77 -7.35
C LEU A 38 8.78 61.83 -6.39
N ARG A 39 8.76 62.21 -5.11
CA ARG A 39 7.79 61.69 -4.15
C ARG A 39 6.41 61.93 -4.74
N SER A 40 5.75 60.86 -5.16
CA SER A 40 4.30 60.85 -5.32
C SER A 40 3.67 61.26 -3.98
N PRO A 41 2.64 62.13 -3.98
CA PRO A 41 1.93 62.46 -2.75
C PRO A 41 1.29 61.18 -2.20
N PRO A 42 1.25 61.01 -0.87
CA PRO A 42 0.59 59.85 -0.28
C PRO A 42 -0.88 59.84 -0.70
N HIS A 43 -1.34 58.72 -1.25
CA HIS A 43 -2.77 58.51 -1.51
C HIS A 43 -3.55 58.71 -0.19
N PRO A 44 -4.69 59.43 -0.18
CA PRO A 44 -5.40 59.77 1.06
C PRO A 44 -6.12 58.60 1.76
N PHE A 45 -5.98 57.37 1.25
CA PHE A 45 -6.65 56.17 1.78
C PHE A 45 -5.64 55.02 1.93
N SER A 46 -4.66 55.16 2.82
CA SER A 46 -3.75 54.07 3.20
C SER A 46 -4.19 53.30 4.45
N GLY A 47 -5.38 53.56 4.98
CA GLY A 47 -6.01 52.71 6.00
C GLY A 47 -6.82 51.64 5.31
N SER A 48 -6.40 50.37 5.39
CA SER A 48 -7.31 49.26 5.09
C SER A 48 -8.53 49.40 5.98
N ILE A 49 -9.73 49.43 5.39
CA ILE A 49 -10.99 49.51 6.15
C ILE A 49 -11.04 48.31 7.10
N PRO A 50 -11.16 48.52 8.42
CA PRO A 50 -11.26 47.44 9.40
C PRO A 50 -12.42 46.48 9.09
N LEU A 51 -12.27 45.21 9.45
CA LEU A 51 -13.29 44.21 9.17
C LEU A 51 -14.63 44.58 9.82
N HIS A 52 -14.61 45.13 11.04
CA HIS A 52 -15.82 45.54 11.76
C HIS A 52 -16.63 46.66 11.06
N ASP A 53 -15.98 47.49 10.23
CA ASP A 53 -16.64 48.53 9.44
C ASP A 53 -17.22 47.95 8.14
N LEU A 54 -16.66 46.86 7.63
CA LEU A 54 -17.10 46.19 6.41
C LEU A 54 -18.28 45.24 6.66
N LEU A 55 -18.31 44.54 7.80
CA LEU A 55 -19.33 43.53 8.10
C LEU A 55 -20.77 44.07 8.08
N PRO A 56 -21.09 45.27 8.62
CA PRO A 56 -22.45 45.82 8.60
C PRO A 56 -22.93 46.21 7.19
N LEU A 57 -22.01 46.36 6.23
CA LEU A 57 -22.30 46.76 4.86
C LEU A 57 -22.61 45.56 3.95
N LEU A 58 -22.46 44.34 4.46
CA LEU A 58 -22.69 43.11 3.71
C LEU A 58 -24.19 42.79 3.60
N SER A 59 -24.60 42.31 2.43
CA SER A 59 -25.92 41.70 2.27
C SER A 59 -26.01 40.38 3.07
N PRO A 60 -27.22 39.87 3.39
CA PRO A 60 -27.38 38.62 4.13
C PRO A 60 -26.65 37.42 3.51
N GLN A 61 -26.54 37.37 2.18
CA GLN A 61 -25.85 36.30 1.46
C GLN A 61 -24.31 36.42 1.60
N GLU A 62 -23.79 37.64 1.62
CA GLU A 62 -22.37 37.93 1.81
C GLU A 62 -21.95 37.70 3.26
N THR A 63 -22.78 38.09 4.23
CA THR A 63 -22.57 37.75 5.64
C THR A 63 -22.52 36.24 5.84
N SER A 64 -23.44 35.49 5.23
CA SER A 64 -23.42 34.03 5.29
C SER A 64 -22.13 33.40 4.74
N PHE A 65 -21.49 34.04 3.74
CA PHE A 65 -20.18 33.61 3.25
C PHE A 65 -19.07 33.85 4.27
N ILE A 66 -19.08 34.99 4.96
CA ILE A 66 -18.11 35.28 6.03
C ILE A 66 -18.32 34.34 7.22
N ASP A 67 -19.57 34.11 7.64
CA ASP A 67 -19.88 33.14 8.72
C ASP A 67 -19.40 31.73 8.37
N ALA A 68 -19.48 31.34 7.10
CA ALA A 68 -18.95 30.07 6.63
C ALA A 68 -17.42 30.03 6.64
N LEU A 69 -16.75 31.15 6.38
CA LEU A 69 -15.30 31.25 6.53
C LEU A 69 -14.87 31.16 7.99
N ASP A 70 -15.58 31.81 8.91
CA ASP A 70 -15.29 31.75 10.35
C ASP A 70 -15.42 30.33 10.88
N LYS A 71 -16.48 29.59 10.48
CA LYS A 71 -16.64 28.16 10.83
C LYS A 71 -15.54 27.27 10.26
N GLU A 72 -15.08 27.53 9.04
CA GLU A 72 -13.96 26.78 8.48
C GLU A 72 -12.64 27.17 9.15
N LEU A 73 -12.48 28.41 9.61
CA LEU A 73 -11.31 28.88 10.34
C LEU A 73 -11.18 28.17 11.68
N GLU A 74 -12.25 28.17 12.48
CA GLU A 74 -12.33 27.47 13.77
C GLU A 74 -11.97 25.99 13.62
N LYS A 75 -12.61 25.30 12.67
CA LYS A 75 -12.32 23.90 12.37
C LYS A 75 -10.86 23.65 12.00
N ILE A 76 -10.25 24.54 11.21
CA ILE A 76 -8.85 24.41 10.78
C ILE A 76 -7.91 24.63 11.96
N GLU A 77 -8.21 25.61 12.81
CA GLU A 77 -7.44 25.94 14.00
C GLU A 77 -7.49 24.80 15.03
N ASP A 78 -8.69 24.31 15.37
CA ASP A 78 -8.88 23.18 16.29
C ASP A 78 -8.09 21.94 15.85
N PHE A 79 -8.20 21.59 14.57
CA PHE A 79 -7.46 20.47 14.01
C PHE A 79 -5.95 20.70 14.09
N TYR A 80 -5.49 21.90 13.71
CA TYR A 80 -4.06 22.21 13.71
C TYR A 80 -3.47 22.16 15.12
N ASP A 81 -4.13 22.76 16.11
CA ASP A 81 -3.64 22.80 17.49
C ASP A 81 -3.62 21.41 18.14
N ALA A 82 -4.67 20.61 17.91
CA ALA A 82 -4.67 19.22 18.36
C ALA A 82 -3.50 18.42 17.77
N ARG A 83 -3.25 18.54 16.45
CA ARG A 83 -2.15 17.85 15.77
C ARG A 83 -0.78 18.39 16.19
N LYS A 84 -0.65 19.71 16.36
CA LYS A 84 0.58 20.35 16.82
C LYS A 84 0.96 19.85 18.21
N LYS A 85 0.02 19.81 19.15
CA LYS A 85 0.23 19.30 20.50
C LYS A 85 0.65 17.83 20.50
N GLU A 86 0.00 16.99 19.67
CA GLU A 86 0.40 15.59 19.49
C GLU A 86 1.83 15.47 18.97
N MET A 87 2.19 16.27 17.96
CA MET A 87 3.53 16.28 17.38
C MET A 87 4.59 16.76 18.36
N GLU A 88 4.28 17.75 19.20
CA GLU A 88 5.17 18.24 20.27
C GLU A 88 5.45 17.15 21.32
N THR A 89 4.41 16.48 21.80
CA THR A 89 4.55 15.35 22.74
C THR A 89 5.41 14.24 22.13
N ARG A 90 5.16 13.92 20.85
CA ARG A 90 5.90 12.88 20.13
C ARG A 90 7.36 13.26 19.86
N SER A 91 7.66 14.54 19.58
CA SER A 91 9.03 15.05 19.44
C SER A 91 9.82 14.84 20.73
N LYS A 92 9.26 15.26 21.88
CA LYS A 92 9.90 15.09 23.21
C LYS A 92 10.13 13.62 23.55
N LEU A 93 9.14 12.77 23.27
CA LEU A 93 9.25 11.34 23.51
C LEU A 93 10.37 10.72 22.64
N LEU A 94 10.47 11.10 21.36
CA LEU A 94 11.53 10.62 20.47
C LEU A 94 12.91 11.10 20.90
N GLU A 95 13.02 12.34 21.38
CA GLU A 95 14.25 12.86 21.97
C GLU A 95 14.70 12.00 23.16
N ALA A 96 13.80 11.74 24.12
CA ALA A 96 14.09 10.87 25.27
C ALA A 96 14.53 9.46 24.83
N GLN A 97 13.88 8.87 23.83
CA GLN A 97 14.25 7.56 23.30
C GLN A 97 15.63 7.56 22.62
N LEU A 98 16.00 8.64 21.94
CA LEU A 98 17.31 8.78 21.29
C LEU A 98 18.43 8.99 22.31
N ILE A 99 18.15 9.68 23.41
CA ILE A 99 19.06 9.75 24.56
C ILE A 99 19.30 8.35 25.13
N GLU A 100 18.25 7.56 25.35
CA GLU A 100 18.38 6.17 25.82
C GLU A 100 19.14 5.29 24.82
N LEU A 101 18.96 5.53 23.51
CA LEU A 101 19.72 4.84 22.48
C LEU A 101 21.23 5.12 22.57
N ASN A 102 21.65 6.33 22.94
CA ASN A 102 23.07 6.65 23.16
C ASN A 102 23.63 5.88 24.35
N VAL A 103 22.87 5.78 25.45
CA VAL A 103 23.27 4.98 26.62
C VAL A 103 23.41 3.50 26.20
N HIS A 104 22.45 2.99 25.43
CA HIS A 104 22.51 1.63 24.90
C HIS A 104 23.72 1.43 23.95
N GLN A 105 24.07 2.43 23.13
CA GLN A 105 25.23 2.39 22.26
C GLN A 105 26.54 2.28 23.04
N GLN A 106 26.69 3.02 24.14
CA GLN A 106 27.89 2.96 24.99
C GLN A 106 28.07 1.54 25.54
N ARG A 107 27.00 0.95 26.08
CA ARG A 107 27.01 -0.43 26.59
C ARG A 107 27.30 -1.47 25.51
N PHE A 108 26.72 -1.30 24.32
CA PHE A 108 27.02 -2.17 23.18
C PHE A 108 28.51 -2.13 22.82
N ASN A 109 29.10 -0.94 22.80
CA ASN A 109 30.53 -0.76 22.54
C ASN A 109 31.39 -1.35 23.67
N GLU A 110 31.00 -1.18 24.94
CA GLU A 110 31.68 -1.79 26.09
C GLU A 110 31.63 -3.32 26.04
N ALA A 111 30.49 -3.91 25.69
CA ALA A 111 30.34 -5.35 25.51
C ALA A 111 31.21 -5.88 24.34
N GLN A 112 31.25 -5.16 23.21
CA GLN A 112 32.15 -5.50 22.10
C GLN A 112 33.62 -5.32 22.46
N ALA A 113 33.98 -4.28 23.21
CA ALA A 113 35.33 -4.04 23.68
C ALA A 113 35.77 -5.08 24.72
N GLY A 114 34.86 -5.54 25.58
CA GLY A 114 35.08 -6.65 26.52
C GLY A 114 35.30 -7.98 25.80
N SER A 115 34.48 -8.30 24.79
CA SER A 115 34.66 -9.47 23.92
C SER A 115 35.98 -9.41 23.12
N SER A 116 36.34 -8.23 22.62
CA SER A 116 37.62 -8.00 21.94
C SER A 116 38.82 -8.05 22.90
N ARG A 117 38.66 -7.61 24.16
CA ARG A 117 39.67 -7.75 25.22
C ARG A 117 39.94 -9.21 25.56
N TRP A 118 38.92 -10.08 25.58
CA TRP A 118 39.13 -11.52 25.70
C TRP A 118 39.92 -12.11 24.53
N ASN A 119 39.64 -11.67 23.30
CA ASN A 119 40.41 -12.08 22.11
C ASN A 119 41.85 -11.53 22.10
N ILE A 120 42.08 -10.33 22.63
CA ILE A 120 43.43 -9.73 22.77
C ILE A 120 44.19 -10.35 23.96
N MET A 121 43.49 -10.75 25.04
CA MET A 121 44.08 -11.41 26.21
C MET A 121 44.56 -12.83 25.90
N LEU A 122 44.00 -13.48 24.88
CA LEU A 122 44.53 -14.73 24.31
C LEU A 122 45.79 -14.54 23.44
N HIS A 123 46.15 -13.29 23.07
CA HIS A 123 47.24 -13.01 22.13
C HIS A 123 48.26 -11.93 22.55
N SER A 124 48.27 -11.45 23.80
CA SER A 124 49.37 -10.56 24.23
C SER A 124 49.78 -10.73 25.69
N LYS A 125 50.87 -11.48 25.87
CA LYS A 125 51.83 -11.32 26.97
C LYS A 125 52.91 -10.34 26.47
N LYS A 126 53.19 -9.29 27.26
CA LYS A 126 54.06 -8.11 27.02
C LYS A 126 53.30 -6.95 26.35
N THR A 127 53.19 -5.74 26.91
CA THR A 127 54.13 -4.98 27.74
C THR A 127 53.40 -3.83 28.45
N HIS A 128 54.05 -3.30 29.50
CA HIS A 128 53.61 -2.28 30.46
C HIS A 128 53.38 -0.85 29.92
N GLU A 129 52.55 -0.11 30.69
CA GLU A 129 52.57 1.33 31.05
C GLU A 129 52.42 2.45 29.99
N ILE A 130 51.44 3.34 30.22
CA ILE A 130 51.61 4.75 30.66
C ILE A 130 50.23 5.44 30.72
N GLU A 131 49.92 6.11 31.84
CA GLU A 131 48.75 6.98 32.08
C GLU A 131 48.86 8.35 31.39
N GLY A 132 47.72 9.02 31.15
CA GLY A 132 47.70 10.47 30.88
C GLY A 132 46.37 11.09 30.40
N ASN A 133 45.59 11.60 31.36
CA ASN A 133 44.75 12.83 31.39
C ASN A 133 43.89 13.29 30.20
N LEU A 134 42.59 13.56 30.49
CA LEU A 134 41.76 14.67 29.94
C LEU A 134 40.60 15.01 30.92
N PRO A 135 40.02 16.23 30.87
CA PRO A 135 39.47 16.92 32.03
C PRO A 135 37.96 16.72 32.27
N ASN A 136 37.61 16.89 33.55
CA ASN A 136 36.28 16.81 34.12
C ASN A 136 35.46 18.07 33.79
N ILE A 137 34.27 17.92 33.21
CA ILE A 137 33.28 18.99 33.10
C ILE A 137 32.13 18.65 34.05
N ASP A 138 31.98 19.53 35.04
CA ASP A 138 31.07 19.45 36.17
C ASP A 138 29.62 19.70 35.73
N SER A 139 28.71 18.77 36.03
CA SER A 139 27.26 18.93 35.85
C SER A 139 26.58 18.74 37.19
N GLY A 140 26.10 19.84 37.75
CA GLY A 140 25.52 19.91 39.09
C GLY A 140 24.23 19.10 39.29
N HIS A 141 24.21 18.43 40.44
CA HIS A 141 23.10 18.16 41.36
C HIS A 141 21.80 17.51 40.83
N LEU A 142 21.79 16.17 40.88
CA LEU A 142 20.61 15.35 41.19
C LEU A 142 21.05 14.12 42.04
N PRO A 143 20.24 13.62 43.00
CA PRO A 143 20.70 12.62 43.98
C PRO A 143 20.99 11.26 43.33
N SER A 144 22.16 10.70 43.67
CA SER A 144 22.77 9.48 43.11
C SER A 144 21.96 8.18 43.30
N SER A 145 20.92 8.18 44.14
CA SER A 145 20.17 6.97 44.49
C SER A 145 19.10 6.53 43.49
N LYS A 146 18.68 7.39 42.54
CA LYS A 146 17.63 7.06 41.56
C LYS A 146 18.14 6.63 40.17
N ARG A 147 19.45 6.70 39.93
CA ARG A 147 20.04 6.35 38.62
C ARG A 147 20.19 4.84 38.41
N ASN A 148 20.28 4.05 39.48
CA ASN A 148 20.67 2.64 39.38
C ASN A 148 19.53 1.64 39.18
N SER A 149 18.25 2.00 39.33
CA SER A 149 17.14 1.03 39.25
C SER A 149 16.44 0.92 37.88
N LEU A 150 16.72 1.80 36.91
CA LEU A 150 16.13 1.73 35.56
C LEU A 150 16.99 0.98 34.52
N HIS A 151 18.21 0.61 34.89
CA HIS A 151 19.28 0.28 33.95
C HIS A 151 19.47 -1.22 33.67
N HIS A 152 18.56 -2.10 34.09
CA HIS A 152 18.83 -3.54 34.15
C HIS A 152 18.39 -4.40 32.95
N HIS A 153 17.83 -3.82 31.88
CA HIS A 153 17.27 -4.58 30.73
C HIS A 153 17.68 -4.07 29.33
N LEU A 154 18.91 -3.60 29.14
CA LEU A 154 19.40 -3.25 27.79
C LEU A 154 20.35 -4.34 27.29
N ASP A 155 19.81 -5.30 26.55
CA ASP A 155 20.59 -6.36 25.90
C ASP A 155 21.35 -5.78 24.68
N PRO A 156 22.70 -5.88 24.66
CA PRO A 156 23.51 -5.45 23.52
C PRO A 156 23.05 -6.00 22.16
N GLU A 157 22.46 -7.19 22.10
CA GLU A 157 21.95 -7.75 20.84
C GLU A 157 20.72 -6.99 20.32
N GLU A 158 19.95 -6.35 21.21
CA GLU A 158 18.75 -5.58 20.87
C GLU A 158 19.07 -4.17 20.39
N TYR A 159 20.28 -3.63 20.64
CA TYR A 159 20.69 -2.28 20.23
C TYR A 159 20.45 -2.03 18.74
N GLN A 160 20.84 -2.97 17.88
CA GLN A 160 20.69 -2.82 16.42
C GLN A 160 19.20 -2.79 16.01
N THR A 161 18.36 -3.53 16.72
CA THR A 161 16.91 -3.54 16.50
C THR A 161 16.27 -2.24 16.98
N ALA A 162 16.63 -1.77 18.18
CA ALA A 162 16.19 -0.49 18.73
C ALA A 162 16.60 0.69 17.83
N LYS A 163 17.85 0.71 17.37
CA LYS A 163 18.38 1.70 16.43
C LYS A 163 17.59 1.75 15.12
N LYS A 164 17.26 0.58 14.55
CA LYS A 164 16.44 0.48 13.32
C LYS A 164 15.02 0.99 13.55
N LYS A 165 14.40 0.64 14.69
CA LYS A 165 13.04 1.11 15.06
C LYS A 165 13.02 2.63 15.22
N LEU A 166 13.98 3.22 15.94
CA LEU A 166 14.04 4.66 16.16
C LEU A 166 14.35 5.45 14.89
N ASN A 167 15.25 4.97 14.03
CA ASN A 167 15.49 5.58 12.71
C ASN A 167 14.19 5.68 11.90
N LYS A 168 13.37 4.60 11.90
CA LYS A 168 12.06 4.60 11.24
C LYS A 168 11.06 5.53 11.93
N ALA A 169 11.05 5.57 13.27
CA ALA A 169 10.14 6.40 14.05
C ALA A 169 10.39 7.90 13.84
N VAL A 170 11.66 8.34 13.88
CA VAL A 170 12.05 9.73 13.57
C VAL A 170 11.67 10.11 12.15
N PHE A 171 11.87 9.19 11.19
CA PHE A 171 11.50 9.44 9.80
C PHE A 171 9.98 9.62 9.60
N GLU A 172 9.16 8.73 10.16
CA GLU A 172 7.69 8.85 10.07
C GLU A 172 7.17 10.09 10.81
N HIS A 173 7.77 10.45 11.94
CA HIS A 173 7.44 11.67 12.68
C HIS A 173 7.77 12.93 11.87
N TYR A 174 8.96 13.00 11.29
CA TYR A 174 9.36 14.11 10.41
C TYR A 174 8.40 14.27 9.21
N ARG A 175 7.97 13.15 8.61
CA ARG A 175 6.95 13.18 7.55
C ARG A 175 5.62 13.76 8.06
N GLY A 176 5.24 13.46 9.29
CA GLY A 176 4.06 14.04 9.95
C GLY A 176 4.16 15.56 10.11
N LEU A 177 5.33 16.06 10.53
CA LEU A 177 5.62 17.49 10.59
C LEU A 177 5.52 18.15 9.20
N GLU A 178 6.06 17.52 8.15
CA GLU A 178 5.92 18.02 6.77
C GLU A 178 4.47 18.03 6.29
N MET A 179 3.66 17.03 6.65
CA MET A 179 2.24 17.00 6.31
C MET A 179 1.47 18.13 7.01
N LEU A 180 1.75 18.39 8.29
CA LEU A 180 1.17 19.49 9.04
C LEU A 180 1.62 20.86 8.49
N GLN A 181 2.87 20.95 8.04
CA GLN A 181 3.42 22.12 7.35
C GLN A 181 2.65 22.41 6.06
N ASN A 182 2.42 21.38 5.25
CA ASN A 182 1.66 21.48 4.02
C ASN A 182 0.18 21.82 4.27
N TYR A 183 -0.41 21.27 5.34
CA TYR A 183 -1.77 21.59 5.77
C TYR A 183 -1.93 23.10 6.03
N ARG A 184 -1.03 23.70 6.81
CA ARG A 184 -1.03 25.15 7.04
C ARG A 184 -0.96 25.93 5.73
N ILE A 185 0.06 25.65 4.91
CA ILE A 185 0.32 26.40 3.67
C ILE A 185 -0.89 26.33 2.73
N LEU A 186 -1.50 25.15 2.60
CA LEU A 186 -2.68 24.94 1.77
C LEU A 186 -3.89 25.72 2.28
N ASN A 187 -4.16 25.70 3.59
CA ASN A 187 -5.31 26.39 4.17
C ASN A 187 -5.17 27.92 4.11
N ILE A 188 -4.01 28.49 4.46
CA ILE A 188 -3.74 29.94 4.30
C ILE A 188 -3.92 30.35 2.84
N THR A 189 -3.39 29.56 1.91
CA THR A 189 -3.55 29.81 0.47
C THR A 189 -5.02 29.68 0.05
N GLY A 190 -5.77 28.76 0.66
CA GLY A 190 -7.20 28.54 0.47
C GLY A 190 -8.01 29.78 0.85
N PHE A 191 -7.85 30.29 2.07
CA PHE A 191 -8.49 31.53 2.53
C PHE A 191 -8.18 32.70 1.61
N ARG A 192 -6.89 32.92 1.29
CA ARG A 192 -6.48 33.99 0.39
C ARG A 192 -7.15 33.90 -0.99
N LYS A 193 -7.27 32.69 -1.55
CA LYS A 193 -7.94 32.48 -2.85
C LYS A 193 -9.46 32.61 -2.76
N ALA A 194 -10.07 32.16 -1.67
CA ALA A 194 -11.50 32.27 -1.43
C ALA A 194 -11.93 33.74 -1.32
N LEU A 195 -11.23 34.50 -0.46
CA LEU A 195 -11.45 35.93 -0.27
C LEU A 195 -11.17 36.72 -1.54
N LYS A 196 -10.08 36.45 -2.26
CA LYS A 196 -9.81 37.08 -3.57
C LYS A 196 -10.93 36.83 -4.58
N LYS A 197 -11.54 35.63 -4.56
CA LYS A 197 -12.67 35.31 -5.43
C LYS A 197 -13.91 36.08 -5.00
N PHE A 198 -14.16 36.19 -3.70
CA PHE A 198 -15.24 37.01 -3.14
C PHE A 198 -15.11 38.47 -3.59
N GLU A 199 -13.97 39.13 -3.34
CA GLU A 199 -13.75 40.53 -3.74
C GLU A 199 -13.94 40.75 -5.25
N LYS A 200 -13.52 39.79 -6.08
CA LYS A 200 -13.68 39.89 -7.54
C LYS A 200 -15.16 39.89 -7.96
N VAL A 201 -16.01 39.16 -7.23
CA VAL A 201 -17.44 39.01 -7.54
C VAL A 201 -18.24 40.15 -6.93
N THR A 202 -18.03 40.48 -5.66
CA THR A 202 -18.82 41.46 -4.90
C THR A 202 -18.28 42.89 -5.03
N ARG A 203 -17.00 43.04 -5.42
CA ARG A 203 -16.26 44.32 -5.44
C ARG A 203 -16.02 44.93 -4.06
N ILE A 204 -16.29 44.18 -2.98
CA ILE A 204 -16.06 44.60 -1.60
C ILE A 204 -14.64 44.20 -1.18
N PRO A 205 -13.79 45.12 -0.69
CA PRO A 205 -12.37 44.87 -0.41
C PRO A 205 -12.13 44.19 0.96
N VAL A 206 -12.66 42.97 1.15
CA VAL A 206 -12.61 42.25 2.44
C VAL A 206 -11.36 41.38 2.65
N GLN A 207 -10.61 41.06 1.60
CA GLN A 207 -9.53 40.07 1.66
C GLN A 207 -8.43 40.50 2.62
N HIS A 208 -7.97 41.75 2.53
CA HIS A 208 -6.88 42.23 3.38
C HIS A 208 -7.30 42.27 4.85
N ALA A 209 -8.46 42.87 5.14
CA ALA A 209 -8.98 43.00 6.50
C ALA A 209 -9.18 41.62 7.17
N TYR A 210 -9.85 40.69 6.47
CA TYR A 210 -10.08 39.35 7.03
C TYR A 210 -8.78 38.55 7.21
N MET A 211 -7.85 38.62 6.25
CA MET A 211 -6.57 37.92 6.39
C MET A 211 -5.77 38.46 7.59
N ALA A 212 -5.69 39.78 7.76
CA ALA A 212 -4.91 40.40 8.82
C ALA A 212 -5.53 40.20 10.21
N GLU A 213 -6.86 40.37 10.34
CA GLU A 213 -7.53 40.37 11.63
C GLU A 213 -7.93 38.96 12.12
N ARG A 214 -8.19 38.02 11.21
CA ARG A 214 -8.67 36.66 11.55
C ARG A 214 -7.65 35.56 11.24
N VAL A 215 -7.13 35.53 10.01
CA VAL A 215 -6.30 34.38 9.58
C VAL A 215 -4.88 34.49 10.11
N GLU A 216 -4.22 35.63 9.98
CA GLU A 216 -2.81 35.81 10.37
C GLU A 216 -2.60 35.86 11.89
N THR A 217 -3.66 36.12 12.65
CA THR A 217 -3.69 36.08 14.12
C THR A 217 -3.91 34.68 14.68
N SER A 218 -4.41 33.74 13.88
CA SER A 218 -4.67 32.35 14.29
C SER A 218 -3.40 31.56 14.61
N ALA A 219 -3.54 30.54 15.46
CA ALA A 219 -2.43 29.70 15.88
C ALA A 219 -1.76 28.96 14.70
N PHE A 220 -2.57 28.52 13.73
CA PHE A 220 -2.06 27.82 12.56
C PHE A 220 -1.37 28.74 11.56
N ALA A 221 -1.44 30.07 11.64
CA ALA A 221 -0.71 30.94 10.72
C ALA A 221 0.79 31.01 11.02
N SER A 222 1.17 30.83 12.28
CA SER A 222 2.56 30.87 12.71
C SER A 222 3.32 29.59 12.31
N ASP A 223 4.52 29.78 11.80
CA ASP A 223 5.39 28.69 11.34
C ASP A 223 6.52 28.35 12.33
N LYS A 224 6.70 29.20 13.36
CA LYS A 224 7.91 29.17 14.20
C LYS A 224 8.06 27.84 14.95
N THR A 225 7.02 27.42 15.66
CA THR A 225 7.07 26.19 16.48
C THR A 225 7.27 24.95 15.61
N LEU A 226 6.56 24.88 14.48
CA LEU A 226 6.63 23.71 13.60
C LEU A 226 7.99 23.59 12.91
N ARG A 227 8.56 24.70 12.42
CA ARG A 227 9.93 24.70 11.89
C ARG A 227 10.96 24.33 12.96
N GLY A 228 10.78 24.85 14.19
CA GLY A 228 11.64 24.48 15.31
C GLY A 228 11.70 22.96 15.53
N MET A 229 10.53 22.30 15.59
CA MET A 229 10.46 20.83 15.69
C MET A 229 11.11 20.14 14.49
N MET A 230 10.93 20.65 13.26
CA MET A 230 11.57 20.06 12.08
C MET A 230 13.09 20.17 12.12
N ASP A 231 13.62 21.33 12.51
CA ASP A 231 15.06 21.59 12.61
C ASP A 231 15.70 20.75 13.74
N GLU A 232 14.99 20.60 14.87
CA GLU A 232 15.40 19.73 15.97
C GLU A 232 15.45 18.26 15.54
N MET A 233 14.42 17.76 14.84
CA MET A 233 14.43 16.39 14.30
C MET A 233 15.52 16.19 13.24
N GLU A 234 15.84 17.21 12.41
CA GLU A 234 16.98 17.19 11.49
C GLU A 234 18.30 17.05 12.25
N ALA A 235 18.47 17.80 13.33
CA ALA A 235 19.68 17.76 14.16
C ALA A 235 19.86 16.43 14.89
N LEU A 236 18.79 15.92 15.51
CA LEU A 236 18.78 14.59 16.14
C LEU A 236 19.05 13.49 15.12
N TYR A 237 18.50 13.58 13.92
CA TYR A 237 18.79 12.60 12.88
C TYR A 237 20.26 12.66 12.44
N ALA A 238 20.80 13.87 12.31
CA ALA A 238 22.19 14.08 11.91
C ALA A 238 23.15 13.46 12.92
N SER A 239 22.98 13.74 14.22
CA SER A 239 23.85 13.24 15.28
C SER A 239 23.83 11.71 15.40
N HIS A 240 22.64 11.09 15.40
CA HIS A 240 22.51 9.64 15.68
C HIS A 240 22.63 8.74 14.43
N PHE A 241 22.26 9.24 13.24
CA PHE A 241 22.15 8.40 12.03
C PHE A 241 22.96 8.89 10.82
N ALA A 242 23.47 10.13 10.84
CA ALA A 242 24.24 10.70 9.73
C ALA A 242 25.66 11.15 10.11
N HIS A 243 26.17 10.75 11.28
CA HIS A 243 27.52 11.10 11.76
C HIS A 243 27.78 12.61 11.82
N GLY A 244 26.75 13.39 12.19
CA GLY A 244 26.81 14.85 12.25
C GLY A 244 26.59 15.57 10.92
N ASP A 245 26.44 14.86 9.80
CA ASP A 245 26.19 15.49 8.50
C ASP A 245 24.72 15.95 8.35
N GLN A 246 24.51 17.23 8.67
CA GLN A 246 23.23 17.93 8.56
C GLN A 246 22.67 17.92 7.14
N LYS A 247 23.53 18.05 6.11
CA LYS A 247 23.08 18.08 4.72
C LYS A 247 22.55 16.73 4.31
N ARG A 248 23.25 15.65 4.68
CA ARG A 248 22.82 14.27 4.45
C ARG A 248 21.55 13.93 5.23
N ALA A 249 21.43 14.38 6.48
CA ALA A 249 20.22 14.21 7.30
C ALA A 249 19.02 14.87 6.63
N LYS A 250 19.15 16.14 6.26
CA LYS A 250 18.12 16.92 5.56
C LYS A 250 17.73 16.31 4.23
N THR A 251 18.71 15.92 3.40
CA THR A 251 18.42 15.24 2.13
C THR A 251 17.70 13.91 2.37
N ARG A 252 18.08 13.13 3.39
CA ARG A 252 17.36 11.89 3.70
C ARG A 252 15.95 12.16 4.20
N LEU A 253 15.77 12.97 5.23
CA LEU A 253 14.48 13.26 5.84
C LEU A 253 13.49 13.89 4.84
N ARG A 254 13.94 14.86 4.05
CA ARG A 254 13.12 15.59 3.06
C ARG A 254 13.01 14.92 1.69
N ALA A 255 13.70 13.79 1.43
CA ALA A 255 13.60 13.08 0.15
C ALA A 255 12.25 12.35 0.02
N GLY A 256 11.16 13.12 0.02
CA GLY A 256 9.89 12.79 -0.59
C GLY A 256 9.79 13.51 -1.94
N GLY A 257 10.19 12.81 -3.02
CA GLY A 257 9.83 13.20 -4.39
C GLY A 257 10.93 13.88 -5.21
N VAL A 258 11.97 13.13 -5.59
CA VAL A 258 12.60 13.42 -6.89
C VAL A 258 11.57 13.05 -7.96
N ASN A 259 11.08 14.03 -8.72
CA ASN A 259 10.21 13.79 -9.86
C ASN A 259 10.98 12.96 -10.90
N LYS A 260 10.81 11.64 -10.86
CA LYS A 260 11.39 10.73 -11.84
C LYS A 260 10.46 10.68 -13.05
N THR A 261 11.00 10.89 -14.25
CA THR A 261 10.24 10.69 -15.48
C THR A 261 10.07 9.20 -15.75
N HIS A 262 8.82 8.75 -15.94
CA HIS A 262 8.50 7.33 -16.14
C HIS A 262 8.23 6.94 -17.60
N HIS A 263 8.58 7.80 -18.56
CA HIS A 263 8.26 7.60 -19.99
C HIS A 263 8.81 6.28 -20.55
N TYR A 264 10.05 5.92 -20.22
CA TYR A 264 10.66 4.67 -20.67
C TYR A 264 9.99 3.42 -20.09
N SER A 265 9.55 3.48 -18.84
CA SER A 265 8.83 2.37 -18.19
C SER A 265 7.50 2.08 -18.86
N THR A 266 6.72 3.14 -19.11
CA THR A 266 5.45 3.04 -19.82
C THR A 266 5.65 2.56 -21.26
N PHE A 267 6.63 3.11 -21.98
CA PHE A 267 6.93 2.69 -23.35
C PHE A 267 7.32 1.21 -23.43
N ARG A 268 8.27 0.75 -22.59
CA ARG A 268 8.71 -0.65 -22.57
C ARG A 268 7.57 -1.60 -22.20
N SER A 269 6.76 -1.24 -21.20
CA SER A 269 5.60 -2.04 -20.81
C SER A 269 4.59 -2.16 -21.95
N GLY A 270 4.29 -1.06 -22.63
CA GLY A 270 3.38 -1.03 -23.78
C GLY A 270 3.94 -1.82 -24.98
N MET A 271 5.23 -1.68 -25.28
CA MET A 271 5.91 -2.45 -26.33
C MET A 271 5.87 -3.95 -26.05
N LEU A 272 6.18 -4.38 -24.82
CA LEU A 272 6.14 -5.79 -24.41
C LEU A 272 4.74 -6.40 -24.56
N LEU A 273 3.70 -5.68 -24.13
CA LEU A 273 2.31 -6.12 -24.35
C LEU A 273 1.98 -6.16 -25.85
N GLY A 274 2.40 -5.13 -26.59
CA GLY A 274 2.16 -5.01 -28.03
C GLY A 274 2.80 -6.12 -28.87
N VAL A 275 3.98 -6.61 -28.50
CA VAL A 275 4.62 -7.76 -29.19
C VAL A 275 4.08 -9.11 -28.68
N GLY A 276 3.64 -9.19 -27.43
CA GLY A 276 3.08 -10.42 -26.85
C GLY A 276 1.72 -10.80 -27.44
N VAL A 277 0.84 -9.82 -27.67
CA VAL A 277 -0.54 -10.08 -28.16
C VAL A 277 -0.56 -10.78 -29.53
N PRO A 278 0.19 -10.37 -30.56
CA PRO A 278 0.25 -11.09 -31.84
C PRO A 278 0.75 -12.53 -31.69
N ALA A 279 1.76 -12.77 -30.85
CA ALA A 279 2.26 -14.12 -30.57
C ALA A 279 1.18 -14.99 -29.92
N LEU A 280 0.42 -14.44 -28.96
CA LEU A 280 -0.71 -15.14 -28.35
C LEU A 280 -1.78 -15.49 -29.38
N VAL A 281 -2.21 -14.53 -30.21
CA VAL A 281 -3.24 -14.75 -31.24
C VAL A 281 -2.79 -15.82 -32.23
N SER A 282 -1.55 -15.71 -32.75
CA SER A 282 -0.99 -16.72 -33.65
C SER A 282 -0.91 -18.09 -32.98
N GLY A 283 -0.48 -18.15 -31.71
CA GLY A 283 -0.40 -19.41 -30.97
C GLY A 283 -1.77 -20.05 -30.77
N ILE A 284 -2.82 -19.25 -30.53
CA ILE A 284 -4.19 -19.74 -30.39
C ILE A 284 -4.62 -20.33 -31.72
N VAL A 285 -4.49 -19.58 -32.82
CA VAL A 285 -4.85 -20.08 -34.16
C VAL A 285 -4.13 -21.39 -34.48
N SER A 286 -2.80 -21.43 -34.31
CA SER A 286 -2.00 -22.63 -34.55
C SER A 286 -2.38 -23.81 -33.66
N SER A 287 -2.72 -23.56 -32.39
CA SER A 287 -3.13 -24.62 -31.45
C SER A 287 -4.45 -25.28 -31.86
N PHE A 288 -5.35 -24.57 -32.55
CA PHE A 288 -6.64 -25.15 -32.94
C PHE A 288 -6.62 -25.80 -34.33
N GLN A 289 -5.50 -25.76 -35.06
CA GLN A 289 -5.34 -26.46 -36.33
C GLN A 289 -5.33 -27.99 -36.13
N THR A 290 -5.98 -28.73 -37.03
CA THR A 290 -6.10 -30.19 -36.97
C THR A 290 -4.72 -30.87 -36.95
N GLU A 291 -3.82 -30.45 -37.85
CA GLU A 291 -2.46 -30.99 -37.92
C GLU A 291 -1.68 -30.81 -36.60
N THR A 292 -1.78 -29.63 -35.98
CA THR A 292 -1.15 -29.36 -34.68
C THR A 292 -1.70 -30.29 -33.60
N ARG A 293 -3.02 -30.46 -33.53
CA ARG A 293 -3.67 -31.33 -32.53
C ARG A 293 -3.25 -32.78 -32.68
N ASP A 294 -3.19 -33.28 -33.90
CA ASP A 294 -2.81 -34.67 -34.18
C ASP A 294 -1.32 -34.92 -33.90
N SER A 295 -0.50 -33.88 -34.07
CA SER A 295 0.94 -33.97 -33.89
C SER A 295 1.46 -33.76 -32.46
N ILE A 296 0.63 -33.25 -31.55
CA ILE A 296 1.01 -33.00 -30.15
C ILE A 296 0.29 -34.02 -29.24
N PRO A 297 0.98 -35.09 -28.84
CA PRO A 297 0.66 -35.92 -27.69
C PRO A 297 0.10 -35.12 -26.50
N GLY A 298 -1.15 -35.35 -26.11
CA GLY A 298 -1.78 -34.61 -25.00
C GLY A 298 -1.95 -33.10 -25.22
N TRP A 299 -2.20 -32.67 -26.46
CA TRP A 299 -2.47 -31.27 -26.87
C TRP A 299 -3.34 -30.47 -25.87
N ASP A 300 -4.44 -31.07 -25.41
CA ASP A 300 -5.38 -30.43 -24.51
C ASP A 300 -4.83 -30.25 -23.09
N GLY A 301 -3.95 -31.16 -22.65
CA GLY A 301 -3.20 -31.03 -21.40
C GLY A 301 -2.19 -29.90 -21.45
N LEU A 302 -1.47 -29.77 -22.57
CA LEU A 302 -0.53 -28.65 -22.78
C LEU A 302 -1.27 -27.30 -22.83
N LEU A 303 -2.43 -27.25 -23.48
CA LEU A 303 -3.28 -26.06 -23.49
C LEU A 303 -3.74 -25.69 -22.06
N PHE A 304 -4.13 -26.69 -21.26
CA PHE A 304 -4.54 -26.50 -19.88
C PHE A 304 -3.39 -25.96 -18.99
N VAL A 305 -2.17 -26.48 -19.18
CA VAL A 305 -0.95 -25.97 -18.51
C VAL A 305 -0.75 -24.49 -18.78
N TYR A 306 -0.82 -24.06 -20.04
CA TYR A 306 -0.72 -22.64 -20.38
C TYR A 306 -1.86 -21.81 -19.81
N GLY A 307 -3.08 -22.35 -19.76
CA GLY A 307 -4.21 -21.74 -19.08
C GLY A 307 -3.90 -21.43 -17.61
N ILE A 308 -3.38 -22.43 -16.88
CA ILE A 308 -3.00 -22.28 -15.46
C ILE A 308 -1.89 -21.25 -15.28
N LEU A 309 -0.84 -21.30 -16.10
CA LEU A 309 0.29 -20.37 -16.03
C LEU A 309 -0.11 -18.93 -16.38
N SER A 310 -1.13 -18.75 -17.23
CA SER A 310 -1.60 -17.42 -17.63
C SER A 310 -2.32 -16.66 -16.52
N ILE A 311 -3.03 -17.35 -15.61
CA ILE A 311 -3.82 -16.73 -14.54
C ILE A 311 -2.97 -15.80 -13.66
N PRO A 312 -1.87 -16.24 -13.01
CA PRO A 312 -1.08 -15.35 -12.16
C PRO A 312 -0.44 -14.19 -12.94
N VAL A 313 -0.08 -14.41 -14.21
CA VAL A 313 0.51 -13.37 -15.06
C VAL A 313 -0.52 -12.29 -15.40
N VAL A 314 -1.70 -12.68 -15.87
CA VAL A 314 -2.80 -11.74 -16.14
C VAL A 314 -3.25 -11.06 -14.85
N PHE A 315 -3.31 -11.79 -13.73
CA PHE A 315 -3.67 -11.20 -12.45
C PHE A 315 -2.69 -10.10 -12.03
N SER A 316 -1.39 -10.32 -12.23
CA SER A 316 -0.37 -9.33 -11.91
C SER A 316 -0.52 -8.05 -12.75
N LEU A 317 -0.91 -8.15 -14.04
CA LEU A 317 -1.26 -7.00 -14.88
C LEU A 317 -2.50 -6.27 -14.36
N LEU A 318 -3.54 -7.01 -13.96
CA LEU A 318 -4.77 -6.47 -13.40
C LEU A 318 -4.53 -5.71 -12.07
N VAL A 319 -3.65 -6.21 -11.21
CA VAL A 319 -3.20 -5.49 -10.01
C VAL A 319 -2.53 -4.15 -10.37
N GLY A 320 -1.82 -4.09 -11.50
CA GLY A 320 -1.27 -2.83 -12.02
C GLY A 320 -2.36 -1.80 -12.34
N ILE A 321 -3.52 -2.25 -12.83
CA ILE A 321 -4.69 -1.39 -13.05
C ILE A 321 -5.26 -0.90 -11.72
N ASN A 322 -5.32 -1.76 -10.69
CA ASN A 322 -5.71 -1.32 -9.34
C ASN A 322 -4.79 -0.17 -8.86
N LEU A 323 -3.48 -0.32 -8.96
CA LEU A 323 -2.50 0.71 -8.56
C LEU A 323 -2.69 2.02 -9.34
N LEU A 324 -2.94 1.94 -10.65
CA LEU A 324 -3.19 3.10 -11.50
C LEU A 324 -4.43 3.87 -11.05
N VAL A 325 -5.56 3.17 -10.85
CA VAL A 325 -6.82 3.79 -10.41
C VAL A 325 -6.68 4.36 -9.01
N TRP A 326 -6.05 3.65 -8.07
CA TRP A 326 -5.81 4.18 -6.73
C TRP A 326 -4.97 5.46 -6.76
N SER A 327 -3.94 5.51 -7.61
CA SER A 327 -3.14 6.72 -7.80
C SER A 327 -3.96 7.87 -8.39
N HIS A 328 -4.84 7.60 -9.36
CA HIS A 328 -5.68 8.63 -9.98
C HIS A 328 -6.76 9.16 -9.04
N SER A 329 -7.40 8.26 -8.29
CA SER A 329 -8.43 8.57 -7.28
C SER A 329 -7.84 9.05 -5.95
N ARG A 330 -6.51 9.23 -5.87
CA ARG A 330 -5.77 9.72 -4.69
C ARG A 330 -5.96 8.88 -3.43
N ILE A 331 -6.22 7.60 -3.58
CA ILE A 331 -6.22 6.64 -2.47
C ILE A 331 -4.77 6.45 -2.01
N ASN A 332 -4.53 6.62 -0.70
CA ASN A 332 -3.19 6.50 -0.12
C ASN A 332 -2.80 5.03 0.10
N TYR A 333 -2.70 4.26 -0.99
CA TYR A 333 -2.33 2.85 -0.95
C TYR A 333 -0.92 2.63 -0.41
N ILE A 334 -0.02 3.62 -0.54
CA ILE A 334 1.33 3.58 0.03
C ILE A 334 1.27 3.47 1.55
N PHE A 335 0.40 4.28 2.18
CA PHE A 335 0.16 4.22 3.62
C PHE A 335 -0.53 2.91 4.02
N ILE A 336 -1.60 2.52 3.31
CA ILE A 336 -2.40 1.32 3.63
C ILE A 336 -1.55 0.04 3.55
N PHE A 337 -0.73 -0.10 2.52
CA PHE A 337 0.19 -1.24 2.37
C PHE A 337 1.51 -1.08 3.12
N GLU A 338 1.66 0.01 3.88
CA GLU A 338 2.86 0.27 4.68
C GLU A 338 4.17 0.28 3.86
N LEU A 339 4.06 0.68 2.59
CA LEU A 339 5.18 0.73 1.65
C LEU A 339 6.12 1.88 2.00
N ASP A 340 7.42 1.66 1.83
CA ASP A 340 8.41 2.74 1.96
C ASP A 340 8.29 3.68 0.75
N PRO A 341 7.98 4.98 0.94
CA PRO A 341 7.83 5.94 -0.16
C PRO A 341 9.09 6.09 -1.03
N ARG A 342 10.27 5.69 -0.54
CA ARG A 342 11.55 5.79 -1.26
C ARG A 342 11.84 4.59 -2.15
N THR A 343 11.36 3.41 -1.77
CA THR A 343 11.62 2.16 -2.51
C THR A 343 10.38 1.61 -3.19
N ARG A 344 9.23 2.26 -3.04
CA ARG A 344 8.00 1.86 -3.73
C ARG A 344 8.21 1.95 -5.25
N LEU A 345 7.54 1.05 -5.95
CA LEU A 345 7.35 1.19 -7.39
C LEU A 345 6.24 2.20 -7.65
N ASP A 346 6.46 3.08 -8.63
CA ASP A 346 5.33 3.76 -9.23
C ASP A 346 4.49 2.77 -10.05
N HIS A 347 3.18 2.99 -10.15
CA HIS A 347 2.29 2.17 -10.96
C HIS A 347 2.79 2.01 -12.41
N ARG A 348 3.46 3.02 -12.97
CA ARG A 348 4.04 2.97 -14.33
C ARG A 348 5.27 2.08 -14.43
N GLU A 349 6.06 1.98 -13.37
CA GLU A 349 7.21 1.08 -13.28
C GLU A 349 6.77 -0.35 -12.96
N TYR A 350 5.71 -0.50 -12.16
CA TYR A 350 5.15 -1.80 -11.78
C TYR A 350 4.79 -2.66 -13.00
N PHE A 351 4.22 -2.09 -14.06
CA PHE A 351 3.82 -2.84 -15.26
C PHE A 351 4.98 -3.51 -16.01
N GLU A 352 6.23 -3.08 -15.84
CA GLU A 352 7.34 -3.62 -16.63
C GLU A 352 7.52 -5.12 -16.45
N LEU A 353 7.50 -5.60 -15.20
CA LEU A 353 7.73 -7.00 -14.89
C LEU A 353 6.54 -7.90 -15.29
N PRO A 354 5.27 -7.58 -14.96
CA PRO A 354 4.10 -8.26 -15.49
C PRO A 354 4.05 -8.30 -17.02
N SER A 355 4.36 -7.19 -17.70
CA SER A 355 4.38 -7.14 -19.17
C SER A 355 5.47 -8.03 -19.77
N LEU A 356 6.64 -8.11 -19.13
CA LEU A 356 7.71 -9.03 -19.54
C LEU A 356 7.27 -10.49 -19.39
N MET A 357 6.69 -10.85 -18.23
CA MET A 357 6.20 -12.21 -17.97
C MET A 357 5.08 -12.59 -18.95
N PHE A 358 4.17 -11.66 -19.26
CA PHE A 358 3.13 -11.84 -20.25
C PHE A 358 3.70 -12.08 -21.65
N ALA A 359 4.56 -11.18 -22.14
CA ALA A 359 5.13 -11.28 -23.47
C ALA A 359 5.89 -12.61 -23.65
N THR A 360 6.75 -12.96 -22.70
CA THR A 360 7.53 -14.20 -22.74
C THR A 360 6.65 -15.45 -22.61
N LEU A 361 5.55 -15.41 -21.87
CA LEU A 361 4.59 -16.51 -21.80
C LEU A 361 3.87 -16.70 -23.14
N CYS A 362 3.46 -15.60 -23.77
CA CYS A 362 2.85 -15.62 -25.10
C CYS A 362 3.79 -16.20 -26.16
N TYR A 363 5.08 -15.87 -26.12
CA TYR A 363 6.07 -16.47 -27.01
C TYR A 363 6.33 -17.95 -26.70
N ALA A 364 6.41 -18.36 -25.43
CA ALA A 364 6.52 -19.78 -25.08
C ALA A 364 5.31 -20.59 -25.60
N PHE A 365 4.11 -20.04 -25.43
CA PHE A 365 2.87 -20.62 -25.95
C PHE A 365 2.90 -20.71 -27.49
N TRP A 366 3.26 -19.63 -28.16
CA TRP A 366 3.40 -19.59 -29.62
C TRP A 366 4.40 -20.64 -30.12
N LEU A 367 5.60 -20.71 -29.53
CA LEU A 367 6.64 -21.67 -29.91
C LEU A 367 6.18 -23.12 -29.73
N SER A 368 5.42 -23.41 -28.67
CA SER A 368 4.84 -24.74 -28.43
C SER A 368 3.91 -25.16 -29.55
N PHE A 369 2.90 -24.33 -29.87
CA PHE A 369 1.83 -24.72 -30.78
C PHE A 369 2.12 -24.44 -32.26
N THR A 370 3.15 -23.65 -32.57
CA THR A 370 3.74 -23.60 -33.92
C THR A 370 4.82 -24.65 -34.13
N ARG A 371 5.18 -25.41 -33.09
CA ARG A 371 6.15 -26.51 -33.12
C ARG A 371 7.52 -26.07 -33.66
N VAL A 372 7.93 -24.85 -33.34
CA VAL A 372 9.25 -24.32 -33.72
C VAL A 372 10.34 -25.18 -33.10
N GLY A 373 11.25 -25.70 -33.94
CA GLY A 373 12.33 -26.60 -33.53
C GLY A 373 11.97 -28.09 -33.53
N SER A 374 10.75 -28.47 -33.93
CA SER A 374 10.38 -29.88 -34.16
C SER A 374 11.22 -30.49 -35.30
N PRO A 375 11.71 -31.74 -35.18
CA PRO A 375 11.48 -32.69 -34.09
C PRO A 375 12.47 -32.59 -32.92
N SER A 376 13.49 -31.74 -33.00
CA SER A 376 14.57 -31.65 -32.00
C SER A 376 14.14 -31.13 -30.64
N ILE A 377 13.11 -30.28 -30.58
CA ILE A 377 12.56 -29.72 -29.35
C ILE A 377 11.10 -30.12 -29.24
N SER A 378 10.75 -30.84 -28.18
CA SER A 378 9.36 -31.20 -27.89
C SER A 378 8.55 -29.97 -27.43
N PRO A 379 7.30 -29.78 -27.91
CA PRO A 379 6.46 -28.63 -27.56
C PRO A 379 6.26 -28.40 -26.05
N ASP A 380 6.25 -29.47 -25.24
CA ASP A 380 6.09 -29.41 -23.79
C ASP A 380 7.32 -28.89 -23.03
N ILE A 381 8.44 -28.61 -23.71
CA ILE A 381 9.65 -28.02 -23.10
C ILE A 381 9.49 -26.52 -22.85
N TRP A 382 8.79 -25.78 -23.72
CA TRP A 382 8.68 -24.32 -23.63
C TRP A 382 8.01 -23.80 -22.33
N PRO A 383 6.99 -24.44 -21.74
CA PRO A 383 6.50 -24.08 -20.41
C PRO A 383 7.59 -24.17 -19.33
N LEU A 384 8.46 -25.20 -19.37
CA LEU A 384 9.57 -25.35 -18.43
C LEU A 384 10.64 -24.29 -18.64
N VAL A 385 10.97 -23.97 -19.89
CA VAL A 385 11.88 -22.87 -20.23
C VAL A 385 11.35 -21.55 -19.69
N TRP A 386 10.06 -21.29 -19.85
CA TRP A 386 9.42 -20.09 -19.33
C TRP A 386 9.45 -20.05 -17.79
N LEU A 387 9.12 -21.15 -17.10
CA LEU A 387 9.22 -21.22 -15.64
C LEU A 387 10.65 -21.00 -15.15
N GLY A 388 11.64 -21.58 -15.82
CA GLY A 388 13.06 -21.36 -15.54
C GLY A 388 13.46 -19.89 -15.73
N PHE A 389 12.99 -19.25 -16.81
CA PHE A 389 13.18 -17.83 -17.04
C PHE A 389 12.51 -16.96 -15.96
N THR A 390 11.26 -17.24 -15.59
CA THR A 390 10.55 -16.55 -14.51
C THR A 390 11.30 -16.69 -13.19
N ALA A 391 11.77 -17.89 -12.84
CA ALA A 391 12.57 -18.11 -11.65
C ALA A 391 13.88 -17.32 -11.68
N ALA A 392 14.61 -17.35 -12.81
CA ALA A 392 15.83 -16.57 -12.99
C ALA A 392 15.58 -15.07 -12.80
N VAL A 393 14.51 -14.52 -13.37
CA VAL A 393 14.16 -13.10 -13.20
C VAL A 393 13.71 -12.80 -11.77
N MET A 394 12.95 -13.68 -11.10
CA MET A 394 12.44 -13.42 -9.75
C MET A 394 13.52 -13.50 -8.68
N PHE A 395 14.45 -14.44 -8.80
CA PHE A 395 15.52 -14.67 -7.82
C PHE A 395 16.84 -13.97 -8.14
N ASP A 396 16.94 -13.31 -9.29
CA ASP A 396 18.14 -12.58 -9.70
C ASP A 396 18.62 -11.59 -8.61
N PRO A 397 19.87 -11.74 -8.11
CA PRO A 397 20.42 -10.91 -7.04
C PRO A 397 20.91 -9.54 -7.52
N PHE A 398 21.03 -9.32 -8.83
CA PHE A 398 21.49 -8.05 -9.39
C PHE A 398 20.38 -6.99 -9.39
N ASN A 399 20.75 -5.71 -9.52
CA ASN A 399 19.81 -4.58 -9.54
C ASN A 399 19.10 -4.43 -10.90
N ILE A 400 18.65 -5.53 -11.48
CA ILE A 400 17.91 -5.59 -12.74
C ILE A 400 16.41 -5.78 -12.39
N PHE A 401 15.50 -5.17 -13.16
CA PHE A 401 14.04 -5.28 -12.96
C PHE A 401 13.55 -5.11 -11.50
N PHE A 402 13.98 -4.03 -10.84
CA PHE A 402 13.46 -3.60 -9.54
C PHE A 402 13.60 -4.65 -8.42
N LYS A 403 14.86 -5.08 -8.17
CA LYS A 403 15.26 -6.00 -7.09
C LYS A 403 14.48 -5.84 -5.79
N GLY A 404 14.38 -4.62 -5.25
CA GLY A 404 13.70 -4.37 -3.97
C GLY A 404 12.25 -4.87 -3.94
N SER A 405 11.51 -4.68 -5.04
CA SER A 405 10.11 -5.09 -5.16
C SER A 405 9.95 -6.58 -5.41
N ARG A 406 10.84 -7.21 -6.20
CA ARG A 406 10.87 -8.67 -6.36
C ARG A 406 11.09 -9.37 -5.02
N TYR A 407 12.10 -8.92 -4.26
CA TYR A 407 12.41 -9.46 -2.93
C TYR A 407 11.32 -9.13 -1.91
N TRP A 408 10.64 -7.99 -2.04
CA TRP A 408 9.44 -7.70 -1.24
C TRP A 408 8.34 -8.74 -1.51
N LEU A 409 8.05 -9.07 -2.77
CA LEU A 409 7.05 -10.09 -3.10
C LEU A 409 7.44 -11.47 -2.54
N ILE A 410 8.69 -11.89 -2.75
CA ILE A 410 9.22 -13.16 -2.19
C ILE A 410 9.05 -13.19 -0.68
N LYS A 411 9.46 -12.11 0.00
CA LYS A 411 9.33 -11.98 1.46
C LYS A 411 7.86 -12.02 1.90
N SER A 412 6.96 -11.39 1.16
CA SER A 412 5.51 -11.42 1.44
C SER A 412 4.94 -12.83 1.31
N ILE A 413 5.36 -13.61 0.30
CA ILE A 413 4.97 -15.01 0.15
C ILE A 413 5.50 -15.86 1.31
N VAL A 414 6.78 -15.70 1.68
CA VAL A 414 7.39 -16.42 2.82
C VAL A 414 6.70 -16.06 4.14
N LYS A 415 6.35 -14.78 4.35
CA LYS A 415 5.56 -14.34 5.50
C LYS A 415 4.18 -15.01 5.52
N LEU A 416 3.57 -15.19 4.36
CA LEU A 416 2.28 -15.87 4.24
C LEU A 416 2.36 -17.34 4.69
N LEU A 417 3.41 -18.05 4.25
CA LEU A 417 3.64 -19.46 4.61
C LEU A 417 4.04 -19.65 6.08
N THR A 418 4.57 -18.60 6.72
CA THR A 418 4.94 -18.58 8.14
C THR A 418 3.92 -17.79 8.99
N SER A 419 2.67 -17.71 8.52
CA SER A 419 1.61 -16.99 9.21
C SER A 419 1.40 -17.55 10.63
N GLY A 420 1.17 -16.68 11.60
CA GLY A 420 1.04 -17.04 13.02
C GLY A 420 2.28 -16.73 13.88
N THR A 421 3.47 -16.62 13.28
CA THR A 421 4.71 -16.29 14.02
C THR A 421 4.89 -14.79 14.31
N ARG A 422 4.15 -13.93 13.61
CA ARG A 422 4.32 -12.47 13.64
C ARG A 422 2.97 -11.77 13.67
N ARG A 423 2.97 -10.47 14.02
CA ARG A 423 1.80 -9.60 13.87
C ARG A 423 1.39 -9.57 12.40
N VAL A 424 0.08 -9.67 12.14
CA VAL A 424 -0.49 -9.66 10.79
C VAL A 424 -0.87 -8.23 10.42
N GLU A 425 -0.18 -7.68 9.42
CA GLU A 425 -0.41 -6.32 8.89
C GLU A 425 -1.47 -6.33 7.77
N PHE A 426 -1.86 -5.15 7.28
CA PHE A 426 -2.85 -5.05 6.21
C PHE A 426 -2.41 -5.81 4.95
N ALA A 427 -1.17 -5.58 4.53
CA ALA A 427 -0.58 -6.22 3.36
C ALA A 427 -0.59 -7.75 3.46
N ASP A 428 -0.34 -8.32 4.63
CA ASP A 428 -0.28 -9.78 4.83
C ASP A 428 -1.65 -10.44 4.64
N PHE A 429 -2.72 -9.81 5.15
CA PHE A 429 -4.06 -10.34 4.96
C PHE A 429 -4.57 -10.11 3.53
N TRP A 430 -4.27 -8.95 2.93
CA TRP A 430 -4.65 -8.63 1.56
C TRP A 430 -3.99 -9.61 0.57
N MET A 431 -2.70 -9.90 0.75
CA MET A 431 -1.97 -10.92 0.00
C MET A 431 -2.59 -12.30 0.16
N GLY A 432 -2.99 -12.65 1.39
CA GLY A 432 -3.66 -13.91 1.66
C GLY A 432 -4.98 -14.06 0.90
N ASP A 433 -5.74 -12.98 0.78
CA ASP A 433 -6.99 -12.96 0.01
C ASP A 433 -6.74 -13.09 -1.51
N GLN A 434 -5.63 -12.55 -2.02
CA GLN A 434 -5.21 -12.80 -3.41
C GLN A 434 -4.87 -14.27 -3.63
N PHE A 435 -4.17 -14.91 -2.67
CA PHE A 435 -3.80 -16.33 -2.73
C PHE A 435 -5.03 -17.26 -2.72
N CYS A 436 -6.07 -16.93 -1.95
CA CYS A 436 -7.34 -17.68 -1.98
C CYS A 436 -8.02 -17.67 -3.36
N SER A 437 -7.78 -16.64 -4.17
CA SER A 437 -8.32 -16.55 -5.53
C SER A 437 -7.43 -17.25 -6.57
N LEU A 438 -6.23 -17.69 -6.18
CA LEU A 438 -5.30 -18.49 -7.00
C LEU A 438 -5.38 -20.00 -6.70
N VAL A 439 -6.41 -20.46 -5.98
CA VAL A 439 -6.55 -21.87 -5.58
C VAL A 439 -6.56 -22.83 -6.77
N VAL A 440 -7.22 -22.46 -7.89
CA VAL A 440 -7.16 -23.24 -9.13
C VAL A 440 -5.70 -23.42 -9.56
N THR A 441 -4.98 -22.31 -9.75
CA THR A 441 -3.55 -22.36 -10.11
C THR A 441 -2.71 -23.18 -9.15
N LEU A 442 -2.87 -22.99 -7.84
CA LEU A 442 -2.08 -23.67 -6.81
C LEU A 442 -2.37 -25.17 -6.75
N SER A 443 -3.64 -25.56 -6.80
CA SER A 443 -4.04 -26.97 -6.76
C SER A 443 -3.56 -27.73 -8.00
N ASP A 444 -3.56 -27.08 -9.16
CA ASP A 444 -3.12 -27.68 -10.42
C ASP A 444 -1.59 -27.66 -10.64
N LEU A 445 -0.79 -27.08 -9.72
CA LEU A 445 0.67 -27.26 -9.72
C LEU A 445 1.06 -28.75 -9.60
N TYR A 446 0.26 -29.53 -8.86
CA TYR A 446 0.45 -30.98 -8.81
C TYR A 446 0.19 -31.63 -10.17
N LEU A 447 -0.86 -31.19 -10.88
CA LEU A 447 -1.18 -31.69 -12.21
C LEU A 447 -0.03 -31.45 -13.18
N PHE A 448 0.54 -30.24 -13.15
CA PHE A 448 1.72 -29.89 -13.93
C PHE A 448 2.86 -30.88 -13.68
N ALA A 449 3.30 -31.04 -12.42
CA ALA A 449 4.40 -31.94 -12.08
C ALA A 449 4.11 -33.41 -12.46
N CYS A 450 2.88 -33.87 -12.24
CA CYS A 450 2.47 -35.23 -12.57
C CYS A 450 2.46 -35.46 -14.09
N ALA A 451 1.97 -34.51 -14.90
CA ALA A 451 1.93 -34.64 -16.36
C ALA A 451 3.32 -34.83 -16.97
N TYR A 452 4.33 -34.09 -16.49
CA TYR A 452 5.73 -34.29 -16.91
C TYR A 452 6.30 -35.63 -16.44
N ALA A 453 5.90 -36.12 -15.26
CA ALA A 453 6.39 -37.39 -14.73
C ALA A 453 5.81 -38.62 -15.46
N VAL A 454 4.53 -38.58 -15.85
CA VAL A 454 3.83 -39.72 -16.49
C VAL A 454 3.78 -39.63 -18.02
N GLY A 455 4.19 -38.49 -18.58
CA GLY A 455 4.07 -38.12 -19.98
C GLY A 455 2.70 -37.51 -20.31
N PHE A 456 2.70 -36.51 -21.21
CA PHE A 456 1.49 -35.77 -21.58
C PHE A 456 0.39 -36.65 -22.19
N GLU A 457 0.68 -37.78 -22.82
CA GLU A 457 -0.38 -38.70 -23.30
C GLU A 457 -1.28 -39.26 -22.18
N LYS A 458 -0.71 -39.40 -20.99
CA LYS A 458 -1.40 -39.97 -19.82
C LYS A 458 -1.77 -38.89 -18.81
N TRP A 459 -1.72 -37.61 -19.20
CA TRP A 459 -1.93 -36.47 -18.30
C TRP A 459 -3.26 -36.52 -17.55
N ARG A 460 -4.31 -37.12 -18.14
CA ARG A 460 -5.63 -37.30 -17.50
C ARG A 460 -5.63 -38.24 -16.30
N LYS A 461 -4.55 -39.00 -16.07
CA LYS A 461 -4.35 -39.79 -14.84
C LYS A 461 -3.92 -38.91 -13.66
N CYS A 462 -3.54 -37.67 -13.92
CA CYS A 462 -3.19 -36.67 -12.93
C CYS A 462 -4.45 -35.81 -12.64
N GLY A 463 -4.73 -35.50 -11.38
CA GLY A 463 -5.82 -34.59 -11.00
C GLY A 463 -6.78 -35.13 -9.93
N SER A 464 -7.95 -34.50 -9.82
CA SER A 464 -8.94 -34.72 -8.74
C SER A 464 -9.59 -36.10 -8.73
N THR A 465 -9.57 -36.82 -9.86
CA THR A 465 -10.09 -38.19 -9.98
C THR A 465 -9.02 -39.26 -9.74
N ALA A 466 -7.76 -38.87 -9.61
CA ALA A 466 -6.64 -39.79 -9.41
C ALA A 466 -6.58 -40.29 -7.95
N LYS A 467 -5.84 -41.39 -7.71
CA LYS A 467 -5.50 -41.83 -6.34
C LYS A 467 -4.71 -40.77 -5.56
N THR A 468 -4.10 -39.82 -6.26
CA THR A 468 -3.28 -38.74 -5.70
C THR A 468 -4.08 -37.47 -5.39
N TRP A 469 -5.42 -37.53 -5.41
CA TRP A 469 -6.28 -36.40 -5.05
C TRP A 469 -5.96 -35.76 -3.68
N PRO A 470 -5.47 -36.47 -2.64
CA PRO A 470 -5.14 -35.82 -1.37
C PRO A 470 -4.03 -34.77 -1.51
N ALA A 471 -3.05 -34.98 -2.39
CA ALA A 471 -2.00 -34.00 -2.66
C ALA A 471 -2.57 -32.73 -3.32
N VAL A 472 -3.49 -32.89 -4.27
CA VAL A 472 -4.19 -31.78 -4.93
C VAL A 472 -5.04 -31.00 -3.91
N PHE A 473 -5.74 -31.71 -3.02
CA PHE A 473 -6.52 -31.11 -1.94
C PHE A 473 -5.63 -30.31 -0.95
N ILE A 474 -4.47 -30.85 -0.55
CA ILE A 474 -3.52 -30.16 0.34
C ILE A 474 -3.09 -28.82 -0.27
N LEU A 475 -2.79 -28.79 -1.57
CA LEU A 475 -2.44 -27.54 -2.27
C LEU A 475 -3.64 -26.58 -2.37
N ALA A 476 -4.84 -27.11 -2.61
CA ALA A 476 -6.06 -26.30 -2.69
C ALA A 476 -6.43 -25.67 -1.34
N MET A 477 -6.25 -26.39 -0.22
CA MET A 477 -6.60 -25.91 1.11
C MET A 477 -5.56 -24.93 1.69
N LEU A 478 -4.33 -24.95 1.20
CA LEU A 478 -3.21 -24.19 1.76
C LEU A 478 -3.51 -22.68 1.93
N PRO A 479 -4.06 -21.95 0.93
CA PRO A 479 -4.43 -20.56 1.11
C PRO A 479 -5.46 -20.34 2.22
N PHE A 480 -6.47 -21.20 2.32
CA PHE A 480 -7.50 -21.10 3.35
C PHE A 480 -6.95 -21.36 4.74
N LEU A 481 -6.10 -22.37 4.90
CA LEU A 481 -5.45 -22.68 6.16
C LEU A 481 -4.60 -21.51 6.64
N ILE A 482 -3.83 -20.90 5.74
CA ILE A 482 -3.05 -19.69 6.04
C ILE A 482 -3.96 -18.58 6.57
N ARG A 483 -5.14 -18.36 5.97
CA ARG A 483 -6.09 -17.34 6.44
C ARG A 483 -6.73 -17.68 7.78
N VAL A 484 -7.02 -18.96 8.05
CA VAL A 484 -7.47 -19.40 9.38
C VAL A 484 -6.41 -19.07 10.44
N VAL A 485 -5.14 -19.44 10.19
CA VAL A 485 -4.04 -19.16 11.12
C VAL A 485 -3.84 -17.65 11.33
N GLN A 486 -3.85 -16.85 10.26
CA GLN A 486 -3.80 -15.38 10.37
C GLN A 486 -4.96 -14.82 11.19
N SER A 487 -6.16 -15.39 11.04
CA SER A 487 -7.37 -14.93 11.73
C SER A 487 -7.31 -15.25 13.23
N ILE A 488 -6.82 -16.44 13.60
CA ILE A 488 -6.56 -16.81 14.99
C ILE A 488 -5.49 -15.90 15.59
N LYS A 489 -4.37 -15.67 14.88
CA LYS A 489 -3.31 -14.79 15.37
C LYS A 489 -3.80 -13.37 15.65
N ARG A 490 -4.62 -12.81 14.75
CA ARG A 490 -5.22 -11.48 14.96
C ARG A 490 -6.16 -11.46 16.16
N TYR A 491 -6.94 -12.51 16.38
CA TYR A 491 -7.77 -12.63 17.57
C TYR A 491 -6.92 -12.67 18.85
N VAL A 492 -5.82 -13.42 18.86
CA VAL A 492 -4.91 -13.45 20.01
C VAL A 492 -4.35 -12.05 20.30
N ASP A 493 -4.00 -11.29 19.26
CA ASP A 493 -3.41 -9.96 19.39
C ASP A 493 -4.41 -8.86 19.79
N SER A 494 -5.64 -8.88 19.27
CA SER A 494 -6.61 -7.78 19.48
C SER A 494 -7.81 -8.14 20.36
N ARG A 495 -8.03 -9.44 20.63
CA ARG A 495 -9.21 -9.99 21.31
C ARG A 495 -10.57 -9.67 20.65
N LEU A 496 -10.56 -9.22 19.39
CA LEU A 496 -11.79 -8.94 18.64
C LEU A 496 -12.36 -10.21 17.99
N ASN A 497 -13.56 -10.61 18.40
CA ASN A 497 -14.27 -11.80 17.89
C ASN A 497 -14.47 -11.80 16.37
N THR A 498 -14.56 -10.62 15.75
CA THR A 498 -14.63 -10.46 14.29
C THR A 498 -13.54 -11.22 13.55
N HIS A 499 -12.35 -11.36 14.15
CA HIS A 499 -11.27 -12.13 13.54
C HIS A 499 -11.56 -13.64 13.53
N LEU A 500 -12.16 -14.21 14.59
CA LEU A 500 -12.55 -15.62 14.59
C LEU A 500 -13.70 -15.90 13.62
N ILE A 501 -14.65 -14.96 13.48
CA ILE A 501 -15.71 -15.03 12.48
C ILE A 501 -15.09 -15.09 11.07
N ASN A 502 -14.09 -14.24 10.79
CA ASN A 502 -13.32 -14.33 9.54
C ASN A 502 -12.63 -15.70 9.37
N GLY A 503 -12.06 -16.25 10.44
CA GLY A 503 -11.47 -17.59 10.45
C GLY A 503 -12.49 -18.68 10.09
N GLY A 504 -13.68 -18.61 10.66
CA GLY A 504 -14.79 -19.51 10.37
C GLY A 504 -15.18 -19.50 8.89
N LYS A 505 -15.19 -18.33 8.24
CA LYS A 505 -15.40 -18.21 6.78
C LYS A 505 -14.40 -19.06 5.99
N TYR A 506 -13.11 -18.96 6.31
CA TYR A 506 -12.08 -19.75 5.60
C TYR A 506 -12.12 -21.23 5.95
N LEU A 507 -12.50 -21.59 7.19
CA LEU A 507 -12.72 -22.98 7.58
C LEU A 507 -13.88 -23.61 6.78
N CYS A 508 -14.98 -22.88 6.56
CA CYS A 508 -16.04 -23.33 5.65
C CYS A 508 -15.52 -23.58 4.23
N GLY A 509 -14.58 -22.76 3.76
CA GLY A 509 -13.89 -22.96 2.48
C GLY A 509 -13.12 -24.29 2.42
N ILE A 510 -12.39 -24.64 3.49
CA ILE A 510 -11.67 -25.93 3.59
C ILE A 510 -12.64 -27.11 3.50
N ILE A 511 -13.76 -27.05 4.23
CA ILE A 511 -14.79 -28.10 4.22
C ILE A 511 -15.45 -28.22 2.84
N TYR A 512 -15.71 -27.09 2.18
CA TYR A 512 -16.21 -27.06 0.80
C TYR A 512 -15.25 -27.77 -0.17
N TYR A 513 -13.96 -27.46 -0.15
CA TYR A 513 -13.00 -28.13 -1.03
C TYR A 513 -12.85 -29.61 -0.67
N LEU A 514 -12.84 -29.98 0.62
CA LEU A 514 -12.76 -31.38 1.02
C LEU A 514 -13.95 -32.18 0.48
N SER A 515 -15.17 -31.69 0.66
CA SER A 515 -16.39 -32.32 0.14
C SER A 515 -16.39 -32.38 -1.40
N TYR A 516 -15.86 -31.35 -2.09
CA TYR A 516 -15.66 -31.37 -3.53
C TYR A 516 -14.75 -32.52 -3.98
N TYR A 517 -13.54 -32.63 -3.41
CA TYR A 517 -12.58 -33.67 -3.83
C TYR A 517 -13.07 -35.08 -3.48
N ILE A 518 -13.75 -35.27 -2.35
CA ILE A 518 -14.38 -36.56 -2.00
C ILE A 518 -15.41 -36.94 -3.07
N TRP A 519 -16.31 -36.02 -3.42
CA TRP A 519 -17.33 -36.26 -4.46
C TRP A 519 -16.71 -36.57 -5.83
N ARG A 520 -15.66 -35.83 -6.21
CA ARG A 520 -14.93 -36.04 -7.47
C ARG A 520 -14.24 -37.41 -7.51
N HIS A 521 -13.62 -37.81 -6.41
CA HIS A 521 -12.93 -39.08 -6.30
C HIS A 521 -13.90 -40.27 -6.35
N GLN A 522 -15.10 -40.13 -5.78
CA GLN A 522 -16.17 -41.14 -5.82
C GLN A 522 -16.91 -41.21 -7.16
N GLY A 523 -16.31 -40.73 -8.25
CA GLY A 523 -16.88 -40.83 -9.60
C GLY A 523 -17.94 -39.78 -9.92
N SER A 524 -18.07 -38.72 -9.13
CA SER A 524 -19.03 -37.62 -9.37
C SER A 524 -20.50 -38.04 -9.45
N LEU A 525 -20.87 -39.10 -8.74
CA LEU A 525 -22.24 -39.58 -8.66
C LEU A 525 -23.12 -38.60 -7.89
N ARG A 526 -24.43 -38.54 -8.22
CA ARG A 526 -25.42 -37.76 -7.48
C ARG A 526 -25.86 -38.49 -6.20
N ASN A 527 -24.92 -38.68 -5.28
CA ASN A 527 -25.11 -39.40 -4.02
C ASN A 527 -24.99 -38.44 -2.82
N THR A 528 -24.86 -38.98 -1.60
CA THR A 528 -24.71 -38.18 -0.37
C THR A 528 -23.50 -37.23 -0.42
N SER A 529 -22.39 -37.62 -1.04
CA SER A 529 -21.20 -36.75 -1.17
C SER A 529 -21.47 -35.53 -2.06
N PHE A 530 -22.29 -35.68 -3.11
CA PHE A 530 -22.76 -34.57 -3.93
C PHE A 530 -23.64 -33.61 -3.13
N ALA A 531 -24.58 -34.14 -2.33
CA ALA A 531 -25.44 -33.34 -1.47
C ALA A 531 -24.63 -32.53 -0.44
N PHE A 532 -23.64 -33.15 0.20
CA PHE A 532 -22.74 -32.46 1.12
C PHE A 532 -21.92 -31.37 0.42
N TRP A 533 -21.37 -31.65 -0.75
CA TRP A 533 -20.63 -30.65 -1.52
C TRP A 533 -21.50 -29.44 -1.88
N CYS A 534 -22.74 -29.65 -2.35
CA CYS A 534 -23.69 -28.58 -2.65
C CYS A 534 -24.07 -27.79 -1.39
N LEU A 535 -24.29 -28.46 -0.26
CA LEU A 535 -24.60 -27.82 1.03
C LEU A 535 -23.45 -26.91 1.47
N PHE A 536 -22.23 -27.45 1.58
CA PHE A 536 -21.08 -26.67 2.02
C PHE A 536 -20.65 -25.61 1.00
N GLY A 537 -20.83 -25.87 -0.30
CA GLY A 537 -20.65 -24.87 -1.36
C GLY A 537 -21.60 -23.70 -1.20
N THR A 538 -22.88 -23.96 -0.92
CA THR A 538 -23.88 -22.92 -0.65
C THR A 538 -23.54 -22.14 0.61
N LEU A 539 -23.27 -22.83 1.73
CA LEU A 539 -22.92 -22.20 3.01
C LEU A 539 -21.68 -21.31 2.88
N TYR A 540 -20.62 -21.80 2.23
CA TYR A 540 -19.41 -21.01 2.01
C TYR A 540 -19.66 -19.81 1.09
N SER A 541 -20.42 -19.99 0.00
CA SER A 541 -20.73 -18.92 -0.95
C SER A 541 -21.53 -17.79 -0.29
N VAL A 542 -22.55 -18.14 0.51
CA VAL A 542 -23.36 -17.18 1.26
C VAL A 542 -22.51 -16.48 2.31
N TYR A 543 -21.75 -17.21 3.11
CA TYR A 543 -20.93 -16.62 4.17
C TYR A 543 -19.85 -15.69 3.59
N ALA A 544 -19.15 -16.12 2.54
CA ALA A 544 -18.12 -15.30 1.92
C ALA A 544 -18.71 -14.06 1.22
N SER A 545 -19.89 -14.17 0.60
CA SER A 545 -20.57 -13.01 0.00
C SER A 545 -21.02 -12.00 1.07
N ALA A 546 -21.62 -12.49 2.15
CA ALA A 546 -21.98 -11.69 3.31
C ALA A 546 -20.78 -10.93 3.89
N TRP A 547 -19.65 -11.63 4.03
CA TRP A 547 -18.40 -11.02 4.50
C TRP A 547 -17.90 -9.92 3.56
N ASP A 548 -17.89 -10.16 2.25
CA ASP A 548 -17.44 -9.16 1.27
C ASP A 548 -18.26 -7.87 1.40
N PHE A 549 -19.58 -7.99 1.55
CA PHE A 549 -20.46 -6.84 1.57
C PHE A 549 -20.44 -6.08 2.89
N TRP A 550 -20.56 -6.76 4.03
CA TRP A 550 -20.65 -6.08 5.33
C TRP A 550 -19.29 -5.69 5.90
N MET A 551 -18.28 -6.54 5.73
CA MET A 551 -16.98 -6.34 6.38
C MET A 551 -15.96 -5.70 5.45
N ASP A 552 -15.77 -6.25 4.26
CA ASP A 552 -14.71 -5.80 3.38
C ASP A 552 -15.07 -4.48 2.68
N TRP A 553 -16.32 -4.36 2.21
CA TRP A 553 -16.82 -3.21 1.46
C TRP A 553 -17.67 -2.25 2.31
N SER A 554 -18.17 -2.70 3.47
CA SER A 554 -19.03 -1.92 4.38
C SER A 554 -20.26 -1.31 3.70
N LEU A 555 -20.89 -2.09 2.83
CA LEU A 555 -22.12 -1.74 2.12
C LEU A 555 -23.38 -1.96 2.97
N PHE A 556 -24.54 -1.67 2.39
CA PHE A 556 -25.86 -1.79 3.01
C PHE A 556 -26.09 -0.89 4.22
N GLN A 557 -25.51 0.32 4.20
CA GLN A 557 -25.79 1.31 5.24
C GLN A 557 -27.19 1.91 5.05
N PRO A 558 -27.97 2.10 6.11
CA PRO A 558 -29.30 2.70 6.01
C PRO A 558 -29.21 4.20 5.69
N HIS A 559 -30.27 4.76 5.10
CA HIS A 559 -30.45 6.21 4.87
C HIS A 559 -29.35 6.91 4.04
N VAL A 560 -28.81 6.25 3.03
CA VAL A 560 -27.78 6.80 2.13
C VAL A 560 -28.34 7.24 0.77
N LYS A 561 -27.62 8.14 0.09
CA LYS A 561 -28.00 8.68 -1.24
C LYS A 561 -28.22 7.59 -2.30
N TYR A 562 -27.39 6.55 -2.29
CA TYR A 562 -27.44 5.43 -3.23
C TYR A 562 -27.81 4.16 -2.46
N PRO A 563 -29.01 3.57 -2.65
CA PRO A 563 -29.47 2.41 -1.89
C PRO A 563 -28.47 1.26 -1.93
N PHE A 564 -28.34 0.54 -0.82
CA PHE A 564 -27.41 -0.58 -0.63
C PHE A 564 -25.91 -0.23 -0.62
N LEU A 565 -25.52 1.02 -0.86
CA LEU A 565 -24.13 1.44 -0.76
C LEU A 565 -23.82 2.04 0.63
N ARG A 566 -22.66 2.66 0.77
CA ARG A 566 -22.26 3.44 1.96
C ARG A 566 -22.40 4.94 1.71
N ALA A 567 -22.40 5.73 2.78
CA ALA A 567 -22.61 7.19 2.71
C ALA A 567 -21.51 7.89 1.89
N GLU A 568 -20.25 7.57 2.19
CA GLU A 568 -19.08 8.16 1.54
C GLU A 568 -18.50 7.24 0.46
N LEU A 569 -18.40 7.78 -0.76
CA LEU A 569 -17.90 7.07 -1.94
C LEU A 569 -16.87 7.96 -2.65
N LEU A 570 -15.74 7.39 -3.03
CA LEU A 570 -14.70 8.06 -3.81
C LEU A 570 -14.99 7.98 -5.31
N TYR A 571 -15.50 6.85 -5.82
CA TYR A 571 -15.75 6.66 -7.25
C TYR A 571 -17.14 7.19 -7.65
N THR A 572 -17.46 8.45 -7.32
CA THR A 572 -18.80 9.03 -7.52
C THR A 572 -19.23 9.14 -8.98
N ASP A 573 -18.28 9.18 -9.91
CA ASP A 573 -18.56 9.26 -11.35
C ASP A 573 -18.84 7.87 -11.96
N HIS A 574 -18.68 6.80 -11.17
CA HIS A 574 -18.77 5.41 -11.62
C HIS A 574 -19.66 4.55 -10.72
N ILE A 575 -20.74 5.12 -10.17
CA ILE A 575 -21.71 4.42 -9.30
C ILE A 575 -22.19 3.07 -9.86
N PRO A 576 -22.50 2.90 -11.16
CA PRO A 576 -22.92 1.60 -11.71
C PRO A 576 -21.91 0.46 -11.46
N LEU A 577 -20.62 0.76 -11.32
CA LEU A 577 -19.60 -0.25 -11.05
C LEU A 577 -19.75 -0.89 -9.67
N TYR A 578 -20.27 -0.18 -8.66
CA TYR A 578 -20.55 -0.77 -7.35
C TYR A 578 -21.68 -1.81 -7.44
N TYR A 579 -22.76 -1.49 -8.15
CA TYR A 579 -23.87 -2.44 -8.34
C TYR A 579 -23.46 -3.63 -9.20
N PHE A 580 -22.69 -3.40 -10.27
CA PHE A 580 -22.06 -4.47 -11.02
C PHE A 580 -21.19 -5.35 -10.10
N ALA A 581 -20.44 -4.75 -9.19
CA ALA A 581 -19.60 -5.50 -8.27
C ALA A 581 -20.40 -6.36 -7.29
N ILE A 582 -21.53 -5.87 -6.78
CA ILE A 582 -22.45 -6.65 -5.94
C ILE A 582 -22.96 -7.87 -6.70
N ILE A 583 -23.52 -7.65 -7.90
CA ILE A 583 -24.16 -8.72 -8.70
C ILE A 583 -23.11 -9.76 -9.14
N SER A 584 -22.01 -9.30 -9.74
CA SER A 584 -20.94 -10.20 -10.21
C SER A 584 -20.28 -10.96 -9.07
N ASN A 585 -20.14 -10.37 -7.88
CA ASN A 585 -19.59 -11.07 -6.71
C ASN A 585 -20.48 -12.24 -6.32
N ILE A 586 -21.81 -12.07 -6.26
CA ILE A 586 -22.73 -13.18 -5.97
C ILE A 586 -22.60 -14.27 -7.04
N LEU A 587 -22.72 -13.91 -8.32
CA LEU A 587 -22.67 -14.90 -9.42
C LEU A 587 -21.38 -15.70 -9.41
N ILE A 588 -20.23 -15.04 -9.21
CA ILE A 588 -18.93 -15.72 -9.21
C ILE A 588 -18.69 -16.48 -7.90
N ARG A 589 -19.25 -16.06 -6.76
CA ARG A 589 -19.19 -16.85 -5.52
C ARG A 589 -19.88 -18.21 -5.68
N PHE A 590 -20.95 -18.27 -6.48
CA PHE A 590 -21.64 -19.50 -6.85
C PHE A 590 -21.06 -20.19 -8.11
N ILE A 591 -19.87 -19.81 -8.57
CA ILE A 591 -19.29 -20.37 -9.81
C ILE A 591 -19.10 -21.88 -9.76
N TRP A 592 -19.00 -22.48 -8.57
CA TRP A 592 -18.88 -23.93 -8.39
C TRP A 592 -20.04 -24.72 -9.01
N VAL A 593 -21.20 -24.09 -9.22
CA VAL A 593 -22.36 -24.68 -9.90
C VAL A 593 -22.02 -25.14 -11.32
N ILE A 594 -21.03 -24.52 -11.99
CA ILE A 594 -20.64 -24.92 -13.35
C ILE A 594 -20.07 -26.35 -13.42
N TYR A 595 -19.65 -26.93 -12.29
CA TYR A 595 -19.13 -28.29 -12.24
C TYR A 595 -20.23 -29.37 -12.15
N ILE A 596 -21.50 -28.99 -11.94
CA ILE A 596 -22.62 -29.92 -11.79
C ILE A 596 -22.99 -30.68 -13.09
N PRO A 597 -23.05 -30.04 -14.27
CA PRO A 597 -23.52 -30.75 -15.47
C PRO A 597 -22.54 -31.87 -15.88
N SER A 598 -23.04 -33.08 -16.10
CA SER A 598 -22.24 -34.23 -16.53
C SER A 598 -21.86 -34.11 -18.01
N SER A 599 -20.73 -33.48 -18.29
CA SER A 599 -20.15 -33.40 -19.63
C SER A 599 -18.85 -34.21 -19.71
N SER A 600 -18.38 -34.49 -20.92
CA SER A 600 -17.07 -35.12 -21.18
C SER A 600 -15.92 -34.46 -20.39
N ALA A 601 -14.87 -35.22 -20.11
CA ALA A 601 -13.71 -34.76 -19.33
C ALA A 601 -13.02 -33.52 -19.94
N SER A 602 -13.03 -33.33 -21.26
CA SER A 602 -12.50 -32.13 -21.93
C SER A 602 -13.23 -30.85 -21.51
N ASN A 603 -14.55 -30.92 -21.30
CA ASN A 603 -15.35 -29.79 -20.83
C ASN A 603 -15.06 -29.43 -19.36
N MET A 604 -14.48 -30.35 -18.56
CA MET A 604 -14.16 -30.10 -17.15
C MET A 604 -12.96 -29.17 -16.98
N TYR A 605 -11.90 -29.37 -17.77
CA TYR A 605 -10.70 -28.53 -17.71
C TYR A 605 -10.97 -27.10 -18.18
N LEU A 606 -11.82 -26.96 -19.19
CA LEU A 606 -12.33 -25.64 -19.60
C LEU A 606 -13.08 -24.94 -18.45
N ARG A 607 -13.92 -25.68 -17.72
CA ARG A 607 -14.63 -25.13 -16.54
C ARG A 607 -13.67 -24.72 -15.42
N PHE A 608 -12.62 -25.50 -15.15
CA PHE A 608 -11.59 -25.10 -14.18
C PHE A 608 -10.91 -23.80 -14.59
N PHE A 609 -10.52 -23.67 -15.86
CA PHE A 609 -9.94 -22.44 -16.39
C PHE A 609 -10.91 -21.25 -16.25
N ILE A 610 -12.17 -21.43 -16.68
CA ILE A 610 -13.21 -20.39 -16.56
C ILE A 610 -13.40 -19.97 -15.09
N ALA A 611 -13.53 -20.93 -14.17
CA ALA A 611 -13.69 -20.63 -12.75
C ALA A 611 -12.48 -19.89 -12.17
N GLY A 612 -11.26 -20.33 -12.49
CA GLY A 612 -10.04 -19.65 -12.05
C GLY A 612 -9.92 -18.24 -12.60
N PHE A 613 -10.27 -18.04 -13.88
CA PHE A 613 -10.27 -16.74 -14.52
C PHE A 613 -11.32 -15.79 -13.93
N LEU A 614 -12.55 -16.27 -13.69
CA LEU A 614 -13.61 -15.48 -13.08
C LEU A 614 -13.31 -15.14 -11.61
N GLU A 615 -12.75 -16.07 -10.83
CA GLU A 615 -12.35 -15.82 -9.45
C GLU A 615 -11.21 -14.78 -9.38
N MET A 616 -10.25 -14.83 -10.31
CA MET A 616 -9.23 -13.78 -10.48
C MET A 616 -9.87 -12.41 -10.75
N LEU A 617 -10.82 -12.32 -11.70
CA LEU A 617 -11.52 -11.07 -12.02
C LEU A 617 -12.33 -10.54 -10.84
N ARG A 618 -13.03 -11.42 -10.10
CA ARG A 618 -13.77 -11.06 -8.89
C ARG A 618 -12.84 -10.47 -7.84
N ARG A 619 -11.65 -11.03 -7.66
CA ARG A 619 -10.66 -10.51 -6.70
C ARG A 619 -10.06 -9.17 -7.14
N TRP A 620 -9.75 -9.03 -8.43
CA TRP A 620 -9.32 -7.75 -9.00
C TRP A 620 -10.36 -6.64 -8.78
N GLN A 621 -11.65 -6.96 -8.96
CA GLN A 621 -12.75 -6.05 -8.62
C GLN A 621 -12.81 -5.74 -7.13
N TRP A 622 -12.74 -6.77 -6.27
CA TRP A 622 -12.79 -6.62 -4.81
C TRP A 622 -11.70 -5.67 -4.30
N ASN A 623 -10.52 -5.66 -4.92
CA ASN A 623 -9.42 -4.77 -4.55
C ASN A 623 -9.82 -3.28 -4.62
N PHE A 624 -10.62 -2.85 -5.60
CA PHE A 624 -11.04 -1.44 -5.71
C PHE A 624 -11.86 -0.98 -4.51
N ILE A 625 -12.89 -1.75 -4.17
CA ILE A 625 -13.85 -1.38 -3.13
C ILE A 625 -13.26 -1.62 -1.73
N ARG A 626 -12.48 -2.69 -1.55
CA ARG A 626 -11.78 -2.97 -0.29
C ARG A 626 -10.81 -1.85 0.07
N LEU A 627 -9.95 -1.44 -0.87
CA LEU A 627 -8.94 -0.43 -0.56
C LEU A 627 -9.53 0.95 -0.36
N GLU A 628 -10.63 1.25 -1.07
CA GLU A 628 -11.42 2.45 -0.84
C GLU A 628 -12.04 2.45 0.57
N ASN A 629 -12.59 1.32 1.03
CA ASN A 629 -13.13 1.18 2.38
C ASN A 629 -12.06 1.42 3.45
N GLU A 630 -10.88 0.81 3.27
CA GLU A 630 -9.76 0.98 4.18
C GLU A 630 -9.25 2.43 4.19
N HIS A 631 -9.26 3.09 3.03
CA HIS A 631 -8.87 4.49 2.92
C HIS A 631 -9.82 5.41 3.70
N LEU A 632 -11.13 5.22 3.51
CA LEU A 632 -12.17 5.96 4.25
C LEU A 632 -12.04 5.73 5.76
N GLY A 633 -11.91 4.47 6.19
CA GLY A 633 -11.74 4.15 7.62
C GLY A 633 -10.48 4.78 8.25
N ASN A 634 -9.38 4.89 7.50
CA ASN A 634 -8.18 5.59 7.98
C ASN A 634 -8.38 7.12 8.05
N MET A 635 -9.12 7.71 7.11
CA MET A 635 -9.46 9.14 7.15
C MET A 635 -10.36 9.46 8.35
N ASP A 636 -11.34 8.61 8.65
CA ASP A 636 -12.25 8.78 9.78
C ASP A 636 -11.50 8.68 11.13
N GLN A 637 -10.40 7.91 11.17
CA GLN A 637 -9.49 7.82 12.33
C GLN A 637 -8.38 8.88 12.33
N TYR A 638 -8.36 9.83 11.38
CA TYR A 638 -7.32 10.85 11.19
C TYR A 638 -5.87 10.30 11.07
N ARG A 639 -5.73 9.05 10.61
CA ARG A 639 -4.42 8.37 10.49
C ARG A 639 -3.78 8.66 9.14
N VAL A 640 -2.81 9.58 9.12
CA VAL A 640 -2.07 10.00 7.90
C VAL A 640 -0.59 9.56 7.94
N THR A 641 -0.05 9.32 9.13
CA THR A 641 1.33 8.86 9.36
C THR A 641 1.37 7.57 10.17
N ARG A 642 2.45 6.79 10.01
CA ARG A 642 2.55 5.50 10.69
C ARG A 642 2.96 5.73 12.13
N GLU A 643 2.23 5.15 13.06
CA GLU A 643 2.66 5.02 14.45
C GLU A 643 3.67 3.89 14.54
N VAL A 644 4.96 4.24 14.59
CA VAL A 644 6.03 3.27 14.85
C VAL A 644 6.11 3.03 16.35
N PRO A 645 6.00 1.77 16.83
CA PRO A 645 6.17 1.47 18.25
C PRO A 645 7.61 1.75 18.67
N LEU A 646 7.75 2.41 19.81
CA LEU A 646 9.04 2.83 20.35
C LEU A 646 9.69 1.68 21.14
N PRO A 647 11.02 1.54 21.08
CA PRO A 647 11.71 0.40 21.70
C PRO A 647 11.82 0.47 23.22
N TYR A 648 11.81 1.67 23.82
CA TYR A 648 11.93 1.84 25.27
C TYR A 648 10.59 2.22 25.87
N SER A 649 10.23 1.64 27.03
CA SER A 649 9.08 2.07 27.83
C SER A 649 9.56 3.02 28.91
N PHE A 650 8.94 4.20 29.00
CA PHE A 650 9.08 5.07 30.16
C PHE A 650 7.79 4.87 30.98
N ASP A 651 7.89 4.38 32.22
CA ASP A 651 6.71 4.26 33.09
C ASP A 651 6.17 5.67 33.40
N ASP A 652 4.98 5.97 32.89
CA ASP A 652 4.22 7.18 33.23
C ASP A 652 3.66 7.05 34.65
N ASN A 653 4.49 7.33 35.65
CA ASN A 653 4.06 7.40 37.05
C ASN A 653 3.38 8.74 37.41
N HIS A 654 2.60 9.30 36.49
CA HIS A 654 1.77 10.48 36.75
C HIS A 654 0.49 10.44 35.89
N HIS A 655 -0.51 9.67 36.31
CA HIS A 655 -1.95 9.99 36.23
C HIS A 655 -2.78 8.84 36.85
N HIS A 656 -2.63 8.64 38.16
CA HIS A 656 -3.68 8.06 38.99
C HIS A 656 -3.94 9.04 40.14
N ILE A 657 -4.64 10.13 39.82
CA ILE A 657 -5.52 10.77 40.79
C ILE A 657 -6.83 10.04 40.59
N GLY A 658 -7.25 9.27 41.59
CA GLY A 658 -8.48 8.50 41.54
C GLY A 658 -9.68 9.43 41.43
N ASP A 659 -10.47 9.22 40.39
CA ASP A 659 -11.90 9.46 40.50
C ASP A 659 -12.47 8.23 41.21
N SER A 660 -12.71 8.43 42.50
CA SER A 660 -13.60 7.60 43.29
C SER A 660 -14.98 7.63 42.66
N ASP A 661 -15.55 6.43 42.49
CA ASP A 661 -16.96 6.21 42.29
C ASP A 661 -17.79 7.02 43.30
N ASP A 662 -18.77 7.78 42.81
CA ASP A 662 -19.99 8.12 43.53
C ASP A 662 -21.11 8.38 42.49
N ASP A 663 -22.13 7.51 42.57
CA ASP A 663 -23.51 7.50 42.01
C ASP A 663 -23.79 7.53 40.50
#